data_AF-A0A1V2LQ00-F1
#
_entry.id   AF-A0A1V2LQ00-F1
#
_cell.length_a   1.000
_cell.length_b   1.000
_cell.length_c   1.000
_cell.angle_alpha   90.00
_cell.angle_beta   90.00
_cell.angle_gamma   90.00
#
_symmetry.space_group_name_H-M   'P 1'
#
loop_
_entity.id
_entity.type
_entity.pdbx_description
1 polymer ?
#
loop_
_entity_poly.entity_id
_entity_poly.type
_entity_poly.pdbx_seq_one_letter_code
_entity_poly.pdbx_strand_id
1 'polypeptide(L)'
;MYNPYQAQLNNDTRSQSPGYPSQGVNITNQYEQQQQQQQQQQQQQQQQHGQQQTGYPQQHQGSSVTSGKMNGNPNGAPFNTFFSDPATQMGLQFSQTAFNASQQYMQQNLGQLVTNNDIKYYFKVSNSYVLKKLFLVLFPYRNKSWIRQLKGSGDATINGQPAADVYATPIEDVNAPDLYIPVMSFLSYILLWALKAGVSGDFHPEMLGYATTRTLAFYLMDFVLLRISFYVLGINSRSSKMWDLVSYTGYKFVPILVFSLLNGLIKGSIILRYFVLGLLVFSHGFFLMRSLKYVVLPGGGYVNFTTEQIRELMDRVSNVRNMSVIAHVDHGKSTLTDSLVQRAGIISAGKAGEARFMDTRKDEQERGITIKSTAISLFSEMGEDDVKEIKQKTDGTKFLINLIDSPGHVDFSSEVTAALRVTDGAMVVVDTIEGVCVQTETVLRQALGERIKPVLVINKVDRAMLELQITKEDLYQTFSRTIESVNVVIATYHDKVLGDCQVYPDKGTVAFGSGLHGWAFTVRQFATRYSKKFGVDREKMMQRLWGDSFFNPKTKKWTNKDKDADGKPLERAFNMFVLDPIFRLINAIMNFKKDEINTLVEKLEINLKAEERELEGKALMKVVMRKFLPAADAMLEMIVIHLPSPVTAQAYRADQLYEGPSDDEHCIAIKNCDPKAELMLYVSKMVPTSDKGRFYAFGRVFAGTVKSGMKVRIQGPNYQVGKKDDLFVKAIQRTVLMMGRGVEQIDDCPAGNIIGLVGIDQFLLKSGTLTTSETAHNMKVMKFSVSPVVQVAVEVKNGNDLPKLVEGLKRLSKSDPCVLTYMSPSGEHIVAATGELHLEICLNDLQQDHAGVPLKISPPVVAYRETVESESRIVALSKSPNKHNRIYLKATPMEEEVNLAIENGIIDPRADVKVRARLMADEYGWDVSEARKIWCFGPDGTGANVVVDETKAVQYLNEIKDHVNSGFQWAVKEGPLLGEQLRGIRFNIMDVTLHADAIHRGAGQIMPTMRRVTFASMLLAEPRIQEPIFLVEIQCPESAIGGIYSVLNRKRGQVISEEQRPGTPLFTVKAYMPVNESFGFTGELRQATGGQAFPTMIFDHWDTMGGDPTDASTKPGSIVLEARKKRGMKENVPGYEEFYDKL
;
A
#
# COMPACT_ATOMS: atom_id res chain seq x y z
N MET A 1 35.00 58.07 2.81
CA MET A 1 35.82 59.01 2.02
C MET A 1 36.04 58.42 0.63
N TYR A 2 35.50 59.11 -0.37
CA TYR A 2 35.82 59.11 -1.81
C TYR A 2 36.05 57.80 -2.61
N ASN A 3 34.98 57.49 -3.35
CA ASN A 3 34.88 57.07 -4.75
C ASN A 3 35.97 57.62 -5.70
N PRO A 4 36.30 56.89 -6.78
CA PRO A 4 36.12 57.51 -8.10
C PRO A 4 35.56 56.57 -9.18
N TYR A 5 34.50 57.05 -9.82
CA TYR A 5 34.00 56.62 -11.13
C TYR A 5 34.91 57.13 -12.26
N GLN A 6 34.87 56.38 -13.37
CA GLN A 6 34.88 56.85 -14.77
C GLN A 6 36.17 57.40 -15.40
N ALA A 7 36.71 56.59 -16.31
CA ALA A 7 37.05 56.99 -17.69
C ALA A 7 36.67 55.81 -18.60
N GLN A 8 35.61 55.92 -19.44
CA GLN A 8 35.66 56.19 -20.89
C GLN A 8 36.47 55.13 -21.69
N LEU A 9 36.06 54.54 -22.82
CA LEU A 9 35.02 54.79 -23.83
C LEU A 9 34.93 53.54 -24.76
N ASN A 10 33.82 53.47 -25.49
CA ASN A 10 33.36 52.56 -26.54
C ASN A 10 34.34 51.82 -27.48
N ASN A 11 33.83 50.64 -27.90
CA ASN A 11 33.82 49.99 -29.21
C ASN A 11 35.01 49.16 -29.76
N ASP A 12 34.64 47.88 -29.97
CA ASP A 12 34.78 47.06 -31.18
C ASP A 12 36.05 46.26 -31.51
N THR A 13 35.80 44.94 -31.53
CA THR A 13 36.26 43.90 -32.46
C THR A 13 37.61 43.18 -32.30
N ARG A 14 37.45 41.86 -32.04
CA ARG A 14 38.20 40.69 -32.53
C ARG A 14 39.68 40.57 -32.15
N SER A 15 40.00 39.67 -31.23
CA SER A 15 40.34 38.28 -31.55
C SER A 15 41.04 37.53 -30.38
N GLN A 16 40.64 36.27 -30.24
CA GLN A 16 41.38 35.10 -29.69
C GLN A 16 41.66 35.00 -28.18
N SER A 17 40.95 34.07 -27.55
CA SER A 17 41.38 33.31 -26.36
C SER A 17 40.79 31.88 -26.45
N PRO A 18 41.44 30.87 -25.84
CA PRO A 18 41.53 29.51 -26.37
C PRO A 18 40.33 28.62 -26.02
N GLY A 19 40.03 27.70 -26.95
CA GLY A 19 38.80 26.91 -27.00
C GLY A 19 38.78 25.67 -26.11
N TYR A 20 37.67 25.53 -25.39
CA TYR A 20 37.07 24.25 -25.01
C TYR A 20 35.81 24.06 -25.86
N PRO A 21 35.60 22.89 -26.50
CA PRO A 21 34.53 22.71 -27.47
C PRO A 21 33.16 22.60 -26.79
N SER A 22 32.34 23.63 -26.94
CA SER A 22 30.90 23.58 -26.73
C SER A 22 30.24 22.83 -27.90
N GLN A 23 29.90 21.55 -27.72
CA GLN A 23 28.92 20.88 -28.59
C GLN A 23 27.52 21.17 -28.08
N GLY A 24 26.94 22.28 -28.56
CA GLY A 24 25.49 22.38 -28.69
C GLY A 24 25.06 21.41 -29.77
N VAL A 25 24.44 20.29 -29.40
CA VAL A 25 23.97 19.29 -30.34
C VAL A 25 22.56 19.66 -30.79
N ASN A 26 22.42 19.92 -32.08
CA ASN A 26 21.15 20.03 -32.81
C ASN A 26 20.32 18.74 -32.63
N ILE A 27 19.32 18.77 -31.75
CA ILE A 27 18.41 17.64 -31.53
C ILE A 27 17.38 17.49 -32.68
N THR A 28 17.28 18.46 -33.58
CA THR A 28 16.34 18.39 -34.72
C THR A 28 16.91 17.67 -35.96
N ASN A 29 18.23 17.54 -36.11
CA ASN A 29 18.84 16.93 -37.31
C ASN A 29 19.22 15.43 -37.14
N GLN A 30 19.17 14.88 -35.93
CA GLN A 30 19.42 13.44 -35.71
C GLN A 30 18.18 12.56 -35.96
N TYR A 31 16.97 13.12 -35.86
CA TYR A 31 15.75 12.40 -36.21
C TYR A 31 15.54 12.28 -37.73
N GLU A 32 16.00 13.26 -38.52
CA GLU A 32 15.90 13.20 -39.99
C GLU A 32 16.98 12.29 -40.63
N GLN A 33 18.16 12.16 -40.03
CA GLN A 33 19.19 11.23 -40.54
C GLN A 33 18.91 9.76 -40.19
N GLN A 34 18.20 9.45 -39.10
CA GLN A 34 17.75 8.09 -38.81
C GLN A 34 16.54 7.65 -39.67
N GLN A 35 15.68 8.59 -40.09
CA GLN A 35 14.59 8.28 -41.02
C GLN A 35 15.08 8.08 -42.47
N GLN A 36 16.14 8.76 -42.90
CA GLN A 36 16.72 8.54 -44.24
C GLN A 36 17.52 7.23 -44.37
N GLN A 37 18.12 6.71 -43.29
CA GLN A 37 18.77 5.38 -43.32
C GLN A 37 17.79 4.21 -43.25
N GLN A 38 16.61 4.38 -42.66
CA GLN A 38 15.55 3.37 -42.70
C GLN A 38 14.75 3.35 -44.01
N GLN A 39 14.65 4.48 -44.72
CA GLN A 39 14.03 4.53 -46.06
C GLN A 39 14.95 4.00 -47.18
N GLN A 40 16.29 4.08 -47.05
CA GLN A 40 17.21 3.47 -48.02
C GLN A 40 17.34 1.94 -47.89
N GLN A 41 17.06 1.35 -46.73
CA GLN A 41 17.01 -0.12 -46.58
C GLN A 41 15.69 -0.75 -47.05
N GLN A 42 14.59 0.02 -47.12
CA GLN A 42 13.32 -0.47 -47.68
C GLN A 42 13.21 -0.34 -49.20
N GLN A 43 14.01 0.52 -49.86
CA GLN A 43 14.03 0.61 -51.33
C GLN A 43 14.96 -0.39 -52.02
N GLN A 44 15.88 -1.05 -51.31
CA GLN A 44 16.73 -2.12 -51.88
C GLN A 44 16.09 -3.53 -51.85
N GLN A 45 14.95 -3.73 -51.17
CA GLN A 45 14.23 -5.01 -51.15
C GLN A 45 13.06 -5.11 -52.14
N GLN A 46 12.75 -4.05 -52.90
CA GLN A 46 11.66 -4.03 -53.89
C GLN A 46 12.10 -3.99 -55.36
N GLN A 47 13.40 -4.16 -55.65
CA GLN A 47 13.93 -4.25 -57.03
C GLN A 47 14.53 -5.61 -57.40
N GLN A 48 14.11 -6.69 -56.73
CA GLN A 48 14.52 -8.06 -57.08
C GLN A 48 13.36 -9.04 -57.34
N HIS A 49 12.16 -8.52 -57.62
CA HIS A 49 11.08 -9.31 -58.19
C HIS A 49 10.65 -8.73 -59.55
N GLY A 50 11.33 -9.20 -60.60
CA GLY A 50 10.87 -9.01 -61.97
C GLY A 50 11.99 -9.02 -63.02
N GLN A 51 12.52 -10.18 -63.38
CA GLN A 51 12.84 -10.56 -64.78
C GLN A 51 13.35 -12.01 -64.89
N GLN A 52 13.02 -12.63 -66.02
CA GLN A 52 12.93 -14.05 -66.35
C GLN A 52 14.24 -14.76 -66.75
N GLN A 53 14.20 -16.10 -66.62
CA GLN A 53 14.77 -17.16 -67.50
C GLN A 53 16.25 -17.10 -67.91
N THR A 54 17.03 -18.15 -67.56
CA THR A 54 17.62 -19.17 -68.49
C THR A 54 18.60 -20.09 -67.72
N GLY A 55 18.87 -21.27 -68.28
CA GLY A 55 19.37 -22.48 -67.60
C GLY A 55 20.86 -22.56 -67.20
N TYR A 56 21.17 -23.70 -66.55
CA TYR A 56 22.44 -24.33 -66.12
C TYR A 56 23.68 -24.11 -67.03
N PRO A 57 24.94 -24.45 -66.63
CA PRO A 57 25.41 -25.34 -65.52
C PRO A 57 26.69 -24.90 -64.74
N GLN A 58 27.06 -25.55 -63.61
CA GLN A 58 28.44 -26.07 -63.38
C GLN A 58 28.74 -26.82 -62.05
N GLN A 59 29.60 -27.82 -62.25
CA GLN A 59 30.52 -28.65 -61.45
C GLN A 59 31.16 -28.21 -60.10
N HIS A 60 31.26 -29.22 -59.22
CA HIS A 60 32.37 -29.71 -58.35
C HIS A 60 33.57 -28.84 -57.89
N GLN A 61 33.80 -28.80 -56.57
CA GLN A 61 35.04 -29.09 -55.77
C GLN A 61 34.77 -28.70 -54.29
N GLY A 62 35.20 -29.31 -53.18
CA GLY A 62 36.12 -30.41 -52.86
C GLY A 62 37.09 -29.99 -51.73
N SER A 63 36.94 -30.49 -50.48
CA SER A 63 37.98 -30.56 -49.39
C SER A 63 37.34 -31.16 -48.12
N SER A 64 37.61 -32.40 -47.67
CA SER A 64 38.81 -33.05 -47.11
C SER A 64 38.93 -32.96 -45.57
N VAL A 65 38.62 -34.05 -44.83
CA VAL A 65 39.29 -34.42 -43.57
C VAL A 65 39.36 -35.95 -43.45
N THR A 66 40.54 -36.41 -43.02
CA THR A 66 41.14 -37.74 -43.09
C THR A 66 40.71 -38.70 -41.97
N SER A 67 40.77 -39.99 -42.28
CA SER A 67 40.45 -41.16 -41.46
C SER A 67 41.60 -41.66 -40.57
N GLY A 68 41.27 -42.30 -39.44
CA GLY A 68 42.18 -43.12 -38.64
C GLY A 68 41.62 -44.54 -38.47
N LYS A 69 42.38 -45.56 -38.86
CA LYS A 69 42.04 -46.99 -38.85
C LYS A 69 42.42 -47.67 -37.52
N MET A 70 41.61 -48.61 -37.05
CA MET A 70 42.08 -49.82 -36.35
C MET A 70 41.22 -51.03 -36.76
N ASN A 71 41.88 -52.17 -36.90
CA ASN A 71 41.49 -53.38 -37.62
C ASN A 71 41.31 -54.54 -36.61
N GLY A 72 40.36 -55.47 -36.81
CA GLY A 72 40.41 -56.77 -36.10
C GLY A 72 39.12 -57.59 -35.91
N ASN A 73 38.89 -58.53 -36.84
CA ASN A 73 38.27 -59.87 -36.71
C ASN A 73 36.73 -60.07 -36.74
N PRO A 74 36.26 -61.18 -37.38
CA PRO A 74 34.90 -61.34 -37.90
C PRO A 74 34.02 -62.23 -37.01
N ASN A 75 32.75 -61.86 -36.86
CA ASN A 75 31.57 -62.74 -36.74
C ASN A 75 30.39 -61.94 -36.18
N GLY A 76 29.30 -61.81 -36.95
CA GLY A 76 27.99 -61.40 -36.44
C GLY A 76 27.14 -60.51 -37.35
N ALA A 77 26.36 -61.13 -38.24
CA ALA A 77 24.97 -60.85 -38.67
C ALA A 77 24.48 -59.40 -39.05
N PRO A 78 23.39 -59.27 -39.84
CA PRO A 78 23.22 -58.23 -40.85
C PRO A 78 22.38 -57.03 -40.37
N PHE A 79 22.99 -56.02 -39.76
CA PHE A 79 22.29 -54.75 -39.47
C PHE A 79 22.94 -53.53 -40.14
N ASN A 80 24.22 -53.62 -40.51
CA ASN A 80 24.94 -52.53 -41.19
C ASN A 80 24.65 -52.41 -42.69
N THR A 81 23.98 -53.39 -43.30
CA THR A 81 23.67 -53.38 -44.75
C THR A 81 22.40 -52.61 -45.09
N PHE A 82 21.55 -52.28 -44.10
CA PHE A 82 20.25 -51.64 -44.34
C PHE A 82 20.36 -50.12 -44.59
N PHE A 83 21.29 -49.44 -43.90
CA PHE A 83 21.56 -48.00 -44.07
C PHE A 83 22.53 -47.69 -45.22
N SER A 84 23.20 -48.71 -45.76
CA SER A 84 24.07 -48.60 -46.94
C SER A 84 23.34 -48.92 -48.25
N ASP A 85 22.06 -49.33 -48.19
CA ASP A 85 21.26 -49.60 -49.38
C ASP A 85 20.89 -48.27 -50.07
N PRO A 86 21.27 -48.07 -51.35
CA PRO A 86 20.92 -46.88 -52.12
C PRO A 86 19.42 -46.59 -52.15
N ALA A 87 18.57 -47.62 -52.10
CA ALA A 87 17.12 -47.45 -52.07
C ALA A 87 16.63 -46.88 -50.74
N THR A 88 17.23 -47.28 -49.62
CA THR A 88 16.90 -46.78 -48.28
C THR A 88 17.44 -45.36 -48.07
N GLN A 89 18.64 -45.05 -48.58
CA GLN A 89 19.17 -43.69 -48.57
C GLN A 89 18.36 -42.74 -49.46
N MET A 90 17.98 -43.17 -50.67
CA MET A 90 17.05 -42.40 -51.51
C MET A 90 15.68 -42.24 -50.83
N GLY A 91 15.16 -43.28 -50.16
CA GLY A 91 13.90 -43.19 -49.42
C GLY A 91 13.96 -42.20 -48.25
N LEU A 92 15.07 -42.18 -47.50
CA LEU A 92 15.29 -41.24 -46.41
C LEU A 92 15.49 -39.80 -46.91
N GLN A 93 16.24 -39.62 -48.00
CA GLN A 93 16.46 -38.31 -48.62
C GLN A 93 15.16 -37.78 -49.25
N PHE A 94 14.41 -38.62 -49.95
CA PHE A 94 13.09 -38.26 -50.50
C PHE A 94 12.10 -37.92 -49.39
N SER A 95 12.08 -38.69 -48.29
CA SER A 95 11.27 -38.41 -47.11
C SER A 95 11.62 -37.07 -46.47
N GLN A 96 12.91 -36.77 -46.26
CA GLN A 96 13.34 -35.47 -45.74
C GLN A 96 12.99 -34.31 -46.67
N THR A 97 13.15 -34.51 -47.99
CA THR A 97 12.86 -33.47 -48.98
C THR A 97 11.36 -33.21 -49.12
N ALA A 98 10.54 -34.26 -49.14
CA ALA A 98 9.09 -34.18 -49.16
C ALA A 98 8.52 -33.58 -47.86
N PHE A 99 9.09 -33.92 -46.71
CA PHE A 99 8.70 -33.34 -45.41
C PHE A 99 8.98 -31.82 -45.38
N ASN A 100 10.17 -31.40 -45.79
CA ASN A 100 10.54 -29.98 -45.84
C ASN A 100 9.72 -29.19 -46.88
N ALA A 101 9.48 -29.77 -48.06
CA ALA A 101 8.64 -29.17 -49.10
C ALA A 101 7.18 -29.02 -48.64
N SER A 102 6.63 -30.03 -47.95
CA SER A 102 5.27 -29.98 -47.41
C SER A 102 5.10 -28.91 -46.34
N GLN A 103 6.11 -28.71 -45.49
CA GLN A 103 6.12 -27.70 -44.44
C GLN A 103 6.18 -26.27 -45.01
N GLN A 104 7.04 -26.03 -46.00
CA GLN A 104 7.14 -24.73 -46.68
C GLN A 104 5.87 -24.40 -47.48
N TYR A 105 5.31 -25.39 -48.20
CA TYR A 105 4.06 -25.22 -48.95
C TYR A 105 2.88 -24.88 -48.04
N MET A 106 2.77 -25.56 -46.88
CA MET A 106 1.71 -25.24 -45.90
C MET A 106 1.91 -23.86 -45.27
N GLN A 107 3.12 -23.49 -44.87
CA GLN A 107 3.38 -22.17 -44.25
C GLN A 107 3.09 -21.01 -45.20
N GLN A 108 3.40 -21.15 -46.50
CA GLN A 108 3.13 -20.10 -47.49
C GLN A 108 1.64 -20.01 -47.87
N ASN A 109 0.95 -21.14 -48.06
CA ASN A 109 -0.45 -21.14 -48.53
C ASN A 109 -1.48 -20.96 -47.40
N LEU A 110 -1.24 -21.48 -46.19
CA LEU A 110 -2.12 -21.20 -45.04
C LEU A 110 -2.06 -19.75 -44.59
N GLY A 111 -0.91 -19.08 -44.81
CA GLY A 111 -0.76 -17.64 -44.55
C GLY A 111 -1.70 -16.77 -45.37
N GLN A 112 -2.14 -17.25 -46.55
CA GLN A 112 -3.11 -16.56 -47.43
C GLN A 112 -4.57 -16.96 -47.14
N LEU A 113 -4.84 -18.19 -46.70
CA LEU A 113 -6.19 -18.70 -46.43
C LEU A 113 -6.74 -18.32 -45.04
N VAL A 114 -5.86 -17.97 -44.09
CA VAL A 114 -6.23 -17.67 -42.70
C VAL A 114 -6.05 -16.19 -42.40
N THR A 115 -7.12 -15.40 -42.57
CA THR A 115 -7.16 -13.96 -42.32
C THR A 115 -7.13 -13.58 -40.83
N ASN A 116 -7.38 -14.54 -39.93
CA ASN A 116 -7.54 -14.28 -38.50
C ASN A 116 -6.20 -14.44 -37.73
N ASN A 117 -5.74 -13.38 -37.05
CA ASN A 117 -4.47 -13.38 -36.31
C ASN A 117 -4.41 -14.41 -35.17
N ASP A 118 -5.57 -14.82 -34.64
CA ASP A 118 -5.66 -15.84 -33.58
C ASP A 118 -5.29 -17.25 -34.05
N ILE A 119 -5.58 -17.62 -35.30
CA ILE A 119 -5.27 -18.97 -35.80
C ILE A 119 -3.78 -19.09 -36.13
N LYS A 120 -3.15 -17.98 -36.59
CA LYS A 120 -1.70 -17.93 -36.87
C LYS A 120 -0.86 -18.33 -35.66
N TYR A 121 -1.33 -18.07 -34.43
CA TYR A 121 -0.69 -18.51 -33.19
C TYR A 121 -0.41 -20.03 -33.16
N TYR A 122 -1.38 -20.85 -33.59
CA TYR A 122 -1.35 -22.32 -33.48
C TYR A 122 -0.47 -23.02 -34.52
N PHE A 123 -0.07 -22.30 -35.57
CA PHE A 123 0.79 -22.81 -36.65
C PHE A 123 2.23 -22.28 -36.57
N LYS A 124 2.55 -21.44 -35.57
CA LYS A 124 3.93 -21.03 -35.27
C LYS A 124 4.68 -22.17 -34.61
N VAL A 125 5.25 -23.05 -35.42
CA VAL A 125 5.89 -24.31 -35.01
C VAL A 125 7.26 -24.46 -35.69
N SER A 126 8.26 -25.00 -34.98
CA SER A 126 9.59 -25.34 -35.51
C SER A 126 9.82 -26.86 -35.59
N ASN A 127 10.81 -27.32 -36.37
CA ASN A 127 11.15 -28.75 -36.47
C ASN A 127 11.57 -29.36 -35.13
N SER A 128 12.30 -28.59 -34.32
CA SER A 128 12.69 -29.00 -32.96
C SER A 128 11.47 -29.14 -32.05
N TYR A 129 10.49 -28.23 -32.16
CA TYR A 129 9.24 -28.35 -31.43
C TYR A 129 8.47 -29.61 -31.81
N VAL A 130 8.29 -29.89 -33.12
CA VAL A 130 7.50 -31.03 -33.59
C VAL A 130 8.04 -32.34 -33.02
N LEU A 131 9.36 -32.54 -33.06
CA LEU A 131 9.99 -33.73 -32.50
C LEU A 131 9.79 -33.84 -30.98
N LYS A 132 9.98 -32.75 -30.24
CA LYS A 132 9.76 -32.71 -28.79
C LYS A 132 8.30 -32.99 -28.43
N LYS A 133 7.37 -32.42 -29.19
CA LYS A 133 5.92 -32.57 -28.98
C LYS A 133 5.43 -33.97 -29.34
N LEU A 134 5.92 -34.58 -30.42
CA LEU A 134 5.63 -35.99 -30.75
C LEU A 134 6.14 -36.93 -29.67
N PHE A 135 7.35 -36.67 -29.13
CA PHE A 135 7.89 -37.43 -28.02
C PHE A 135 7.05 -37.26 -26.75
N LEU A 136 6.56 -36.04 -26.48
CA LEU A 136 5.64 -35.77 -25.37
C LEU A 136 4.31 -36.53 -25.52
N VAL A 137 3.75 -36.61 -26.73
CA VAL A 137 2.46 -37.31 -26.98
C VAL A 137 2.62 -38.84 -26.87
N LEU A 138 3.73 -39.39 -27.34
CA LEU A 138 4.00 -40.84 -27.33
C LEU A 138 4.58 -41.34 -26.00
N PHE A 139 5.31 -40.50 -25.27
CA PHE A 139 5.98 -40.84 -24.01
C PHE A 139 5.80 -39.74 -22.94
N PRO A 140 4.56 -39.40 -22.57
CA PRO A 140 4.27 -38.26 -21.70
C PRO A 140 4.82 -38.43 -20.28
N TYR A 141 5.01 -39.66 -19.82
CA TYR A 141 5.58 -39.96 -18.51
C TYR A 141 7.04 -39.49 -18.33
N ARG A 142 7.75 -39.15 -19.41
CA ARG A 142 9.10 -38.54 -19.32
C ARG A 142 9.07 -37.04 -19.09
N ASN A 143 7.93 -36.37 -19.25
CA ASN A 143 7.83 -34.93 -19.10
C ASN A 143 7.62 -34.51 -17.63
N LYS A 144 8.55 -33.71 -17.11
CA LYS A 144 8.55 -33.24 -15.72
C LYS A 144 7.69 -31.99 -15.51
N SER A 145 7.56 -31.13 -16.52
CA SER A 145 6.84 -29.85 -16.41
C SER A 145 5.69 -29.76 -17.42
N TRP A 146 4.48 -29.50 -16.91
CA TRP A 146 3.25 -29.40 -17.69
C TRP A 146 2.64 -27.98 -17.65
N ILE A 147 3.33 -27.04 -17.01
CA ILE A 147 2.88 -25.67 -16.83
C ILE A 147 3.13 -24.91 -18.14
N ARG A 148 2.14 -24.11 -18.57
CA ARG A 148 2.28 -23.23 -19.73
C ARG A 148 3.08 -21.98 -19.37
N GLN A 149 3.98 -21.57 -20.26
CA GLN A 149 4.78 -20.36 -20.05
C GLN A 149 3.99 -19.11 -20.50
N LEU A 150 4.07 -18.05 -19.70
CA LEU A 150 3.57 -16.73 -20.06
C LEU A 150 4.71 -15.92 -20.67
N LYS A 151 4.42 -15.16 -21.72
CA LYS A 151 5.40 -14.27 -22.32
C LYS A 151 5.65 -13.10 -21.36
N GLY A 152 6.89 -12.95 -20.89
CA GLY A 152 7.28 -11.80 -20.07
C GLY A 152 7.00 -10.48 -20.79
N SER A 153 6.45 -9.51 -20.07
CA SER A 153 6.09 -8.18 -20.55
C SER A 153 7.31 -7.43 -21.10
N GLY A 154 7.50 -7.51 -22.41
CA GLY A 154 8.22 -6.53 -23.21
C GLY A 154 7.24 -5.95 -24.22
N ASP A 155 6.92 -4.66 -24.05
CA ASP A 155 6.28 -3.72 -24.98
C ASP A 155 5.49 -4.29 -26.17
N ALA A 156 4.29 -4.81 -25.91
CA ALA A 156 3.30 -5.03 -26.97
C ALA A 156 1.91 -4.61 -26.51
N THR A 157 1.57 -3.34 -26.74
CA THR A 157 0.19 -2.87 -26.74
C THR A 157 -0.47 -3.22 -28.06
N ILE A 158 -1.60 -3.93 -28.04
CA ILE A 158 -2.52 -4.01 -29.18
C ILE A 158 -3.78 -3.26 -28.77
N ASN A 159 -4.12 -2.18 -29.47
CA ASN A 159 -5.34 -1.38 -29.28
C ASN A 159 -5.56 -0.80 -27.86
N GLY A 160 -4.50 -0.33 -27.19
CA GLY A 160 -4.65 0.53 -26.01
C GLY A 160 -5.29 -0.11 -24.76
N GLN A 161 -5.40 -1.44 -24.70
CA GLN A 161 -5.76 -2.18 -23.47
C GLN A 161 -4.53 -2.94 -22.95
N PRO A 162 -4.35 -3.07 -21.61
CA PRO A 162 -3.30 -3.90 -21.05
C PRO A 162 -3.50 -5.35 -21.52
N ALA A 163 -2.46 -5.93 -22.11
CA ALA A 163 -2.53 -7.28 -22.65
C ALA A 163 -2.79 -8.26 -21.51
N ALA A 164 -3.95 -8.93 -21.55
CA ALA A 164 -4.20 -10.13 -20.76
C ALA A 164 -3.04 -11.13 -20.97
N ASP A 165 -2.66 -11.85 -19.91
CA ASP A 165 -1.61 -12.88 -19.87
C ASP A 165 -1.44 -13.62 -21.21
N VAL A 166 -0.51 -13.15 -22.06
CA VAL A 166 -0.30 -13.73 -23.40
C VAL A 166 0.56 -14.97 -23.22
N TYR A 167 -0.04 -16.15 -23.39
CA TYR A 167 0.70 -17.41 -23.41
C TYR A 167 1.77 -17.42 -24.49
N ALA A 168 2.94 -17.98 -24.15
CA ALA A 168 4.04 -18.19 -25.09
C ALA A 168 3.57 -19.01 -26.30
N THR A 169 4.17 -18.76 -27.46
CA THR A 169 3.81 -19.47 -28.70
C THR A 169 4.33 -20.92 -28.71
N PRO A 170 3.81 -21.83 -29.55
CA PRO A 170 4.30 -23.21 -29.58
C PRO A 170 5.82 -23.33 -29.84
N ILE A 171 6.45 -22.40 -30.57
CA ILE A 171 7.92 -22.37 -30.72
C ILE A 171 8.65 -22.22 -29.37
N GLU A 172 8.08 -21.44 -28.45
CA GLU A 172 8.69 -21.07 -27.17
C GLU A 172 8.33 -22.09 -26.06
N ASP A 173 7.12 -22.64 -26.10
CA ASP A 173 6.60 -23.57 -25.08
C ASP A 173 6.10 -24.89 -25.68
N VAL A 174 6.76 -26.00 -25.32
CA VAL A 174 6.40 -27.36 -25.75
C VAL A 174 5.03 -27.79 -25.20
N ASN A 175 4.54 -27.20 -24.10
CA ASN A 175 3.22 -27.51 -23.54
C ASN A 175 2.07 -26.75 -24.23
N ALA A 176 2.35 -25.73 -25.04
CA ALA A 176 1.32 -24.97 -25.75
C ALA A 176 0.57 -25.85 -26.79
N PRO A 177 -0.75 -25.66 -26.99
CA PRO A 177 -1.50 -26.36 -28.02
C PRO A 177 -1.12 -25.86 -29.42
N ASP A 178 -1.04 -26.78 -30.38
CA ASP A 178 -0.78 -26.51 -31.79
C ASP A 178 -1.80 -27.22 -32.70
N LEU A 179 -2.10 -26.62 -33.85
CA LEU A 179 -2.97 -27.23 -34.86
C LEU A 179 -2.16 -27.96 -35.95
N TYR A 180 -0.85 -27.72 -36.03
CA TYR A 180 0.01 -28.30 -37.05
C TYR A 180 0.10 -29.82 -36.96
N ILE A 181 0.45 -30.37 -35.80
CA ILE A 181 0.62 -31.82 -35.62
C ILE A 181 -0.71 -32.58 -35.79
N PRO A 182 -1.84 -32.12 -35.22
CA PRO A 182 -3.15 -32.69 -35.51
C PRO A 182 -3.52 -32.74 -36.99
N VAL A 183 -3.34 -31.64 -37.73
CA VAL A 183 -3.68 -31.58 -39.17
C VAL A 183 -2.78 -32.51 -39.98
N MET A 184 -1.47 -32.50 -39.72
CA MET A 184 -0.52 -33.35 -40.45
C MET A 184 -0.71 -34.85 -40.14
N SER A 185 -1.02 -35.18 -38.89
CA SER A 185 -1.32 -36.57 -38.51
C SER A 185 -2.65 -37.06 -39.07
N PHE A 186 -3.66 -36.20 -39.16
CA PHE A 186 -4.91 -36.51 -39.86
C PHE A 186 -4.68 -36.79 -41.35
N LEU A 187 -3.97 -35.91 -42.06
CA LEU A 187 -3.66 -36.10 -43.49
C LEU A 187 -2.84 -37.37 -43.73
N SER A 188 -1.83 -37.59 -42.89
CA SER A 188 -0.98 -38.79 -42.97
C SER A 188 -1.78 -40.06 -42.69
N TYR A 189 -2.81 -40.00 -41.84
CA TYR A 189 -3.69 -41.14 -41.57
C TYR A 189 -4.53 -41.51 -42.79
N ILE A 190 -5.11 -40.52 -43.47
CA ILE A 190 -5.87 -40.72 -44.70
C ILE A 190 -4.96 -41.29 -45.80
N LEU A 191 -3.76 -40.75 -45.97
CA LEU A 191 -2.78 -41.25 -46.94
C LEU A 191 -2.34 -42.69 -46.65
N LEU A 192 -2.08 -43.02 -45.37
CA LEU A 192 -1.71 -44.38 -44.98
C LEU A 192 -2.86 -45.38 -45.22
N TRP A 193 -4.10 -44.95 -44.99
CA TRP A 193 -5.28 -45.76 -45.28
C TRP A 193 -5.45 -46.00 -46.79
N ALA A 194 -5.26 -44.96 -47.60
CA ALA A 194 -5.24 -45.07 -49.06
C ALA A 194 -4.12 -45.98 -49.57
N LEU A 195 -2.93 -45.87 -48.98
CA LEU A 195 -1.80 -46.75 -49.31
C LEU A 195 -2.09 -48.21 -48.96
N LYS A 196 -2.71 -48.48 -47.80
CA LYS A 196 -3.15 -49.84 -47.43
C LYS A 196 -4.21 -50.40 -48.38
N ALA A 197 -5.17 -49.58 -48.79
CA ALA A 197 -6.16 -49.96 -49.80
C ALA A 197 -5.49 -50.24 -51.16
N GLY A 198 -4.51 -49.43 -51.55
CA GLY A 198 -3.73 -49.61 -52.78
C GLY A 198 -2.90 -50.89 -52.78
N VAL A 199 -2.20 -51.18 -51.68
CA VAL A 199 -1.43 -52.44 -51.50
C VAL A 199 -2.35 -53.67 -51.52
N SER A 200 -3.61 -53.52 -51.12
CA SER A 200 -4.59 -54.62 -51.12
C SER A 200 -5.33 -54.76 -52.45
N GLY A 201 -5.09 -53.88 -53.43
CA GLY A 201 -5.74 -53.90 -54.75
C GLY A 201 -7.14 -53.25 -54.79
N ASP A 202 -7.62 -52.69 -53.68
CA ASP A 202 -9.00 -52.18 -53.52
C ASP A 202 -9.11 -50.65 -53.62
N PHE A 203 -8.09 -49.96 -54.13
CA PHE A 203 -8.06 -48.50 -54.14
C PHE A 203 -8.94 -47.90 -55.25
N HIS A 204 -9.90 -47.06 -54.82
CA HIS A 204 -10.74 -46.25 -55.69
C HIS A 204 -10.61 -44.78 -55.25
N PRO A 205 -10.51 -43.80 -56.17
CA PRO A 205 -10.33 -42.38 -55.80
C PRO A 205 -11.42 -41.84 -54.85
N GLU A 206 -12.65 -42.33 -54.98
CA GLU A 206 -13.80 -41.96 -54.13
C GLU A 206 -13.63 -42.38 -52.66
N MET A 207 -12.81 -43.41 -52.39
CA MET A 207 -12.55 -43.90 -51.05
C MET A 207 -11.78 -42.89 -50.18
N LEU A 208 -10.96 -42.02 -50.79
CA LEU A 208 -10.29 -40.93 -50.09
C LEU A 208 -11.30 -39.90 -49.56
N GLY A 209 -12.28 -39.54 -50.38
CA GLY A 209 -13.37 -38.63 -50.00
C GLY A 209 -14.23 -39.24 -48.89
N TYR A 210 -14.57 -40.52 -49.00
CA TYR A 210 -15.32 -41.25 -47.98
C TYR A 210 -14.56 -41.35 -46.64
N ALA A 211 -13.29 -41.75 -46.66
CA ALA A 211 -12.46 -41.88 -45.45
C ALA A 211 -12.25 -40.53 -44.76
N THR A 212 -12.03 -39.46 -45.55
CA THR A 212 -11.88 -38.09 -45.03
C THR A 212 -13.17 -37.62 -44.37
N THR A 213 -14.31 -37.76 -45.04
CA THR A 213 -15.62 -37.35 -44.53
C THR A 213 -15.99 -38.10 -43.25
N ARG A 214 -15.82 -39.42 -43.24
CA ARG A 214 -16.11 -40.27 -42.07
C ARG A 214 -15.22 -39.92 -40.88
N THR A 215 -13.92 -39.74 -41.10
CA THR A 215 -12.97 -39.43 -40.01
C THR A 215 -13.20 -38.03 -39.45
N LEU A 216 -13.54 -37.07 -40.31
CA LEU A 216 -13.90 -35.71 -39.91
C LEU A 216 -15.20 -35.66 -39.10
N ALA A 217 -16.20 -36.48 -39.45
CA ALA A 217 -17.45 -36.60 -38.69
C ALA A 217 -17.21 -37.10 -37.25
N PHE A 218 -16.39 -38.14 -37.07
CA PHE A 218 -16.01 -38.61 -35.73
C PHE A 218 -15.19 -37.58 -34.95
N TYR A 219 -14.33 -36.83 -35.64
CA TYR A 219 -13.57 -35.75 -35.01
C TYR A 219 -14.48 -34.62 -34.49
N LEU A 220 -15.49 -34.23 -35.27
CA LEU A 220 -16.47 -33.22 -34.86
C LEU A 220 -17.35 -33.71 -33.71
N MET A 221 -17.77 -34.97 -33.74
CA MET A 221 -18.54 -35.59 -32.65
C MET A 221 -17.77 -35.55 -31.33
N ASP A 222 -16.48 -35.90 -31.32
CA ASP A 222 -15.65 -35.87 -30.10
C ASP A 222 -15.48 -34.44 -29.55
N PHE A 223 -15.33 -33.45 -30.43
CA PHE A 223 -15.30 -32.04 -30.03
C PHE A 223 -16.60 -31.62 -29.35
N VAL A 224 -17.75 -31.99 -29.91
CA VAL A 224 -19.07 -31.70 -29.33
C VAL A 224 -19.23 -32.39 -27.97
N LEU A 225 -18.85 -33.66 -27.85
CA LEU A 225 -18.88 -34.39 -26.58
C LEU A 225 -18.00 -33.74 -25.50
N LEU A 226 -16.78 -33.31 -25.86
CA LEU A 226 -15.89 -32.61 -24.94
C LEU A 226 -16.49 -31.26 -24.51
N ARG A 227 -17.15 -30.54 -25.43
CA ARG A 227 -17.78 -29.26 -25.13
C ARG A 227 -19.01 -29.39 -24.24
N ILE A 228 -19.86 -30.40 -24.49
CA ILE A 228 -20.98 -30.74 -23.61
C ILE A 228 -20.47 -31.12 -22.22
N SER A 229 -19.38 -31.90 -22.14
CA SER A 229 -18.78 -32.28 -20.85
C SER A 229 -18.33 -31.07 -20.04
N PHE A 230 -17.72 -30.07 -20.68
CA PHE A 230 -17.31 -28.83 -20.00
C PHE A 230 -18.49 -27.96 -19.59
N TYR A 231 -19.55 -27.94 -20.41
CA TYR A 231 -20.81 -27.27 -20.08
C TYR A 231 -21.49 -27.89 -18.86
N VAL A 232 -21.59 -29.22 -18.81
CA VAL A 232 -22.18 -29.97 -17.68
C VAL A 232 -21.38 -29.77 -16.39
N LEU A 233 -20.05 -29.64 -16.47
CA LEU A 233 -19.17 -29.38 -15.32
C LEU A 233 -19.12 -27.91 -14.88
N GLY A 234 -19.88 -27.01 -15.52
CA GLY A 234 -19.93 -25.59 -15.14
C GLY A 234 -18.61 -24.81 -15.39
N ILE A 235 -17.70 -25.36 -16.21
CA ILE A 235 -16.39 -24.77 -16.48
C ILE A 235 -16.54 -23.67 -17.54
N ASN A 236 -16.78 -22.43 -17.10
CA ASN A 236 -16.74 -21.25 -17.96
C ASN A 236 -15.33 -20.66 -18.02
N SER A 237 -14.36 -21.41 -18.56
CA SER A 237 -13.01 -20.89 -18.74
C SER A 237 -12.99 -19.82 -19.84
N ARG A 238 -12.95 -18.54 -19.41
CA ARG A 238 -12.64 -17.38 -20.29
C ARG A 238 -11.33 -17.57 -21.08
N SER A 239 -10.45 -18.48 -20.62
CA SER A 239 -9.15 -18.79 -21.22
C SER A 239 -9.15 -19.91 -22.28
N SER A 240 -10.24 -20.68 -22.47
CA SER A 240 -10.23 -21.74 -23.50
C SER A 240 -10.60 -21.13 -24.85
N LYS A 241 -9.61 -20.69 -25.64
CA LYS A 241 -9.84 -20.40 -27.06
C LYS A 241 -10.40 -21.68 -27.69
N MET A 242 -11.50 -21.61 -28.46
CA MET A 242 -12.12 -22.80 -29.08
C MET A 242 -11.09 -23.69 -29.80
N TRP A 243 -10.06 -23.08 -30.36
CA TRP A 243 -8.94 -23.71 -31.05
C TRP A 243 -8.04 -24.58 -30.16
N ASP A 244 -7.96 -24.32 -28.84
CA ASP A 244 -7.24 -25.19 -27.90
C ASP A 244 -7.92 -26.55 -27.80
N LEU A 245 -9.26 -26.56 -27.71
CA LEU A 245 -10.04 -27.80 -27.63
C LEU A 245 -9.94 -28.60 -28.92
N VAL A 246 -10.02 -27.91 -30.07
CA VAL A 246 -9.79 -28.53 -31.38
C VAL A 246 -8.39 -29.17 -31.39
N SER A 247 -7.33 -28.43 -31.04
CA SER A 247 -5.96 -28.97 -30.96
C SER A 247 -5.87 -30.23 -30.09
N TYR A 248 -6.41 -30.20 -28.86
CA TYR A 248 -6.32 -31.34 -27.94
C TYR A 248 -7.05 -32.59 -28.45
N THR A 249 -8.26 -32.43 -29.01
CA THR A 249 -8.99 -33.55 -29.59
C THR A 249 -8.27 -34.18 -30.79
N GLY A 250 -7.43 -33.40 -31.49
CA GLY A 250 -6.75 -33.82 -32.72
C GLY A 250 -5.46 -34.61 -32.50
N TYR A 251 -4.82 -34.52 -31.34
CA TYR A 251 -3.58 -35.28 -31.07
C TYR A 251 -3.77 -36.81 -31.06
N LYS A 252 -5.01 -37.32 -30.98
CA LYS A 252 -5.32 -38.76 -31.05
C LYS A 252 -4.86 -39.42 -32.35
N PHE A 253 -4.73 -38.66 -33.44
CA PHE A 253 -4.29 -39.21 -34.72
C PHE A 253 -2.82 -39.65 -34.72
N VAL A 254 -1.98 -39.10 -33.82
CA VAL A 254 -0.57 -39.52 -33.66
C VAL A 254 -0.44 -40.97 -33.17
N PRO A 255 -1.02 -41.37 -32.02
CA PRO A 255 -0.98 -42.76 -31.59
C PRO A 255 -1.71 -43.71 -32.54
N ILE A 256 -2.81 -43.27 -33.19
CA ILE A 256 -3.52 -44.08 -34.20
C ILE A 256 -2.63 -44.37 -35.42
N LEU A 257 -1.88 -43.37 -35.89
CA LEU A 257 -0.91 -43.52 -36.97
C LEU A 257 0.20 -44.52 -36.62
N VAL A 258 0.82 -44.33 -35.45
CA VAL A 258 1.89 -45.20 -34.97
C VAL A 258 1.39 -46.64 -34.82
N PHE A 259 0.19 -46.83 -34.25
CA PHE A 259 -0.44 -48.13 -34.19
C PHE A 259 -0.66 -48.75 -35.58
N SER A 260 -1.19 -47.97 -36.53
CA SER A 260 -1.48 -48.44 -37.89
C SER A 260 -0.21 -48.87 -38.64
N LEU A 261 0.91 -48.18 -38.44
CA LEU A 261 2.22 -48.53 -38.99
C LEU A 261 2.80 -49.79 -38.33
N LEU A 262 2.80 -49.86 -36.99
CA LEU A 262 3.34 -51.00 -36.24
C LEU A 262 2.53 -52.28 -36.47
N ASN A 263 1.21 -52.16 -36.67
CA ASN A 263 0.34 -53.31 -36.96
C ASN A 263 0.74 -54.03 -38.27
N GLY A 264 1.32 -53.31 -39.25
CA GLY A 264 1.85 -53.91 -40.47
C GLY A 264 3.15 -54.70 -40.29
N LEU A 265 3.97 -54.32 -39.30
CA LEU A 265 5.26 -54.95 -38.99
C LEU A 265 5.12 -56.16 -38.06
N ILE A 266 4.12 -56.14 -37.17
CA ILE A 266 3.84 -57.21 -36.21
C ILE A 266 3.02 -58.32 -36.91
N LYS A 267 3.69 -59.20 -37.67
CA LYS A 267 3.07 -60.42 -38.22
C LYS A 267 3.11 -61.53 -37.16
N GLY A 268 1.94 -62.00 -36.71
CA GLY A 268 1.78 -63.31 -36.05
C GLY A 268 1.37 -63.37 -34.58
N SER A 269 1.35 -62.28 -33.80
CA SER A 269 0.86 -62.33 -32.40
C SER A 269 -0.25 -61.32 -32.12
N ILE A 270 -1.46 -61.82 -31.91
CA ILE A 270 -2.65 -61.03 -31.54
C ILE A 270 -2.46 -60.34 -30.18
N ILE A 271 -1.80 -61.01 -29.23
CA ILE A 271 -1.54 -60.49 -27.89
C ILE A 271 -0.65 -59.24 -27.95
N LEU A 272 0.41 -59.29 -28.75
CA LEU A 272 1.33 -58.17 -28.89
C LEU A 272 0.65 -56.94 -29.52
N ARG A 273 -0.28 -57.14 -30.46
CA ARG A 273 -1.06 -56.06 -31.07
C ARG A 273 -1.96 -55.35 -30.06
N TYR A 274 -2.71 -56.10 -29.25
CA TYR A 274 -3.55 -55.51 -28.22
C TYR A 274 -2.74 -54.85 -27.09
N PHE A 275 -1.56 -55.39 -26.76
CA PHE A 275 -0.66 -54.78 -25.79
C PHE A 275 -0.14 -53.41 -26.27
N VAL A 276 0.32 -53.32 -27.53
CA VAL A 276 0.77 -52.05 -28.12
C VAL A 276 -0.38 -51.03 -28.20
N LEU A 277 -1.59 -51.47 -28.55
CA LEU A 277 -2.78 -50.60 -28.55
C LEU A 277 -3.06 -50.05 -27.15
N GLY A 278 -3.07 -50.92 -26.12
CA GLY A 278 -3.30 -50.52 -24.74
C GLY A 278 -2.29 -49.48 -24.24
N LEU A 279 -1.01 -49.67 -24.56
CA LEU A 279 0.06 -48.73 -24.17
C LEU A 279 -0.11 -47.36 -24.83
N LEU A 280 -0.44 -47.31 -26.12
CA LEU A 280 -0.66 -46.06 -26.85
C LEU A 280 -1.91 -45.31 -26.38
N VAL A 281 -2.99 -46.04 -26.06
CA VAL A 281 -4.21 -45.47 -25.48
C VAL A 281 -3.93 -44.90 -24.09
N PHE A 282 -3.21 -45.64 -23.24
CA PHE A 282 -2.81 -45.16 -21.91
C PHE A 282 -1.94 -43.90 -22.00
N SER A 283 -0.96 -43.89 -22.90
CA SER A 283 -0.11 -42.72 -23.16
C SER A 283 -0.95 -41.50 -23.56
N HIS A 284 -1.86 -41.65 -24.52
CA HIS A 284 -2.70 -40.56 -24.97
C HIS A 284 -3.65 -40.05 -23.87
N GLY A 285 -4.26 -40.96 -23.10
CA GLY A 285 -5.10 -40.60 -21.96
C GLY A 285 -4.34 -39.83 -20.88
N PHE A 286 -3.11 -40.26 -20.56
CA PHE A 286 -2.26 -39.57 -19.58
C PHE A 286 -1.85 -38.16 -20.07
N PHE A 287 -1.49 -38.04 -21.35
CA PHE A 287 -1.17 -36.75 -21.98
C PHE A 287 -2.35 -35.78 -21.93
N LEU A 288 -3.56 -36.23 -22.30
CA LEU A 288 -4.77 -35.40 -22.27
C LEU A 288 -5.13 -34.97 -20.84
N MET A 289 -5.10 -35.90 -19.88
CA MET A 289 -5.43 -35.60 -18.48
C MET A 289 -4.48 -34.53 -17.90
N ARG A 290 -3.17 -34.65 -18.16
CA ARG A 290 -2.17 -33.69 -17.66
C ARG A 290 -2.23 -32.34 -18.37
N SER A 291 -2.51 -32.33 -19.68
CA SER A 291 -2.57 -31.09 -20.47
C SER A 291 -3.86 -30.31 -20.24
N LEU A 292 -5.02 -30.99 -20.18
CA LEU A 292 -6.32 -30.35 -19.98
C LEU A 292 -6.51 -29.81 -18.56
N LYS A 293 -5.78 -30.34 -17.56
CA LYS A 293 -5.81 -29.83 -16.17
C LYS A 293 -5.62 -28.31 -16.10
N TYR A 294 -4.72 -27.75 -16.92
CA TYR A 294 -4.38 -26.32 -16.93
C TYR A 294 -5.33 -25.47 -17.78
N VAL A 295 -6.22 -26.09 -18.56
CA VAL A 295 -7.29 -25.43 -19.33
C VAL A 295 -8.60 -25.43 -18.53
N VAL A 296 -8.79 -26.46 -17.70
CA VAL A 296 -9.98 -26.70 -16.87
C VAL A 296 -9.91 -25.95 -15.55
N LEU A 297 -8.76 -25.93 -14.89
CA LEU A 297 -8.59 -25.17 -13.65
C LEU A 297 -8.28 -23.70 -13.98
N PRO A 298 -8.98 -22.72 -13.38
CA PRO A 298 -8.65 -21.33 -13.58
C PRO A 298 -7.19 -21.08 -13.21
N GLY A 299 -6.43 -20.50 -14.14
CA GLY A 299 -5.08 -20.01 -13.90
C GLY A 299 -5.13 -18.81 -12.95
N GLY A 300 -5.27 -19.07 -11.66
CA GLY A 300 -4.99 -18.15 -10.58
C GLY A 300 -3.91 -18.79 -9.69
N GLY A 301 -2.98 -17.98 -9.18
CA GLY A 301 -2.06 -18.44 -8.14
C GLY A 301 -2.82 -19.16 -7.03
N TYR A 302 -2.20 -20.19 -6.44
CA TYR A 302 -2.77 -21.02 -5.38
C TYR A 302 -3.12 -20.18 -4.14
N VAL A 303 -4.24 -19.46 -4.17
CA VAL A 303 -4.86 -18.95 -2.95
C VAL A 303 -5.42 -20.17 -2.22
N ASN A 304 -5.03 -20.36 -0.97
CA ASN A 304 -5.36 -21.56 -0.20
C ASN A 304 -6.85 -21.65 0.22
N PHE A 305 -7.69 -20.70 -0.21
CA PHE A 305 -9.08 -20.54 0.24
C PHE A 305 -9.97 -19.93 -0.84
N THR A 306 -11.28 -20.24 -0.79
CA THR A 306 -12.31 -19.70 -1.69
C THR A 306 -13.01 -18.48 -1.08
N THR A 307 -13.63 -17.63 -1.91
CA THR A 307 -14.43 -16.48 -1.45
C THR A 307 -15.61 -16.90 -0.57
N GLU A 308 -16.22 -18.05 -0.86
CA GLU A 308 -17.28 -18.66 -0.05
C GLU A 308 -16.82 -18.97 1.37
N GLN A 309 -15.59 -19.49 1.53
CA GLN A 309 -15.01 -19.74 2.85
C GLN A 309 -14.76 -18.45 3.63
N ILE A 310 -14.31 -17.39 2.96
CA ILE A 310 -14.16 -16.07 3.60
C ILE A 310 -15.54 -15.58 4.08
N ARG A 311 -16.56 -15.67 3.23
CA ARG A 311 -17.93 -15.25 3.56
C ARG A 311 -18.49 -16.03 4.75
N GLU A 312 -18.25 -17.34 4.84
CA GLU A 312 -18.66 -18.14 6.02
C GLU A 312 -17.95 -17.68 7.31
N LEU A 313 -16.66 -17.35 7.22
CA LEU A 313 -15.89 -16.87 8.37
C LEU A 313 -16.29 -15.47 8.82
N MET A 314 -16.80 -14.64 7.93
CA MET A 314 -17.32 -13.31 8.28
C MET A 314 -18.48 -13.39 9.27
N ASP A 315 -19.29 -14.47 9.25
CA ASP A 315 -20.37 -14.69 10.22
C ASP A 315 -19.80 -15.04 11.61
N ARG A 316 -18.59 -15.62 11.67
CA ARG A 316 -17.90 -15.96 12.92
C ARG A 316 -17.08 -14.78 13.43
N VAL A 317 -17.77 -13.71 13.81
CA VAL A 317 -17.17 -12.43 14.21
C VAL A 317 -16.16 -12.55 15.38
N SER A 318 -16.32 -13.57 16.24
CA SER A 318 -15.36 -13.88 17.31
C SER A 318 -13.97 -14.28 16.80
N ASN A 319 -13.88 -14.81 15.59
CA ASN A 319 -12.64 -15.26 14.95
C ASN A 319 -12.12 -14.29 13.88
N VAL A 320 -12.76 -13.12 13.74
CA VAL A 320 -12.26 -12.03 12.92
C VAL A 320 -11.22 -11.23 13.72
N ARG A 321 -10.14 -10.81 13.09
CA ARG A 321 -9.15 -9.87 13.64
C ARG A 321 -8.92 -8.74 12.65
N ASN A 322 -9.30 -7.53 13.02
CA ASN A 322 -9.02 -6.34 12.23
C ASN A 322 -7.76 -5.67 12.76
N MET A 323 -6.73 -5.54 11.94
CA MET A 323 -5.48 -4.95 12.39
C MET A 323 -4.79 -4.09 11.33
N SER A 324 -3.98 -3.15 11.79
CA SER A 324 -3.08 -2.36 10.95
C SER A 324 -1.63 -2.61 11.31
N VAL A 325 -0.71 -2.35 10.37
CA VAL A 325 0.73 -2.34 10.67
C VAL A 325 1.21 -0.90 10.78
N ILE A 326 1.89 -0.61 11.89
CA ILE A 326 2.46 0.70 12.22
C ILE A 326 3.98 0.55 12.23
N ALA A 327 4.69 1.44 11.55
CA ALA A 327 6.15 1.47 11.58
C ALA A 327 6.66 2.85 11.19
N HIS A 328 7.87 3.19 11.62
CA HIS A 328 8.62 4.28 11.00
C HIS A 328 8.98 3.94 9.54
N VAL A 329 9.33 4.95 8.76
CA VAL A 329 9.89 4.76 7.40
C VAL A 329 11.09 3.82 7.48
N ASP A 330 11.24 2.95 6.48
CA ASP A 330 12.33 1.98 6.35
C ASP A 330 12.50 0.94 7.48
N HIS A 331 11.58 0.84 8.44
CA HIS A 331 11.59 -0.25 9.43
C HIS A 331 11.20 -1.64 8.85
N GLY A 332 10.95 -1.74 7.54
CA GLY A 332 10.68 -3.01 6.85
C GLY A 332 9.23 -3.51 6.96
N LYS A 333 8.28 -2.60 7.14
CA LYS A 333 6.83 -2.86 7.23
C LYS A 333 6.29 -3.64 6.03
N SER A 334 6.47 -3.11 4.80
CA SER A 334 5.95 -3.74 3.56
C SER A 334 6.58 -5.12 3.31
N THR A 335 7.83 -5.32 3.73
CA THR A 335 8.53 -6.62 3.61
C THR A 335 7.96 -7.66 4.58
N LEU A 336 7.54 -7.25 5.78
CA LEU A 336 6.87 -8.12 6.74
C LEU A 336 5.44 -8.45 6.31
N THR A 337 4.69 -7.47 5.79
CA THR A 337 3.33 -7.72 5.26
C THR A 337 3.37 -8.67 4.08
N ASP A 338 4.34 -8.53 3.16
CA ASP A 338 4.58 -9.47 2.07
C ASP A 338 4.78 -10.93 2.56
N SER A 339 5.46 -11.12 3.70
CA SER A 339 5.66 -12.45 4.27
C SER A 339 4.34 -13.08 4.74
N LEU A 340 3.41 -12.28 5.27
CA LEU A 340 2.06 -12.72 5.64
C LEU A 340 1.24 -13.08 4.40
N VAL A 341 1.28 -12.22 3.36
CA VAL A 341 0.56 -12.42 2.11
C VAL A 341 1.06 -13.65 1.35
N GLN A 342 2.36 -13.91 1.40
CA GLN A 342 2.95 -15.13 0.85
C GLN A 342 2.41 -16.39 1.55
N ARG A 343 2.28 -16.38 2.88
CA ARG A 343 1.76 -17.53 3.64
C ARG A 343 0.30 -17.83 3.32
N ALA A 344 -0.48 -16.80 2.99
CA ALA A 344 -1.84 -16.93 2.50
C ALA A 344 -1.94 -17.55 1.09
N GLY A 345 -0.81 -17.73 0.39
CA GLY A 345 -0.76 -18.31 -0.97
C GLY A 345 -1.01 -17.30 -2.09
N ILE A 346 -1.16 -16.02 -1.76
CA ILE A 346 -1.44 -14.95 -2.72
C ILE A 346 -0.19 -14.61 -3.55
N ILE A 347 1.01 -14.74 -2.98
CA ILE A 347 2.30 -14.47 -3.64
C ILE A 347 3.19 -15.71 -3.60
N SER A 348 4.00 -15.91 -4.65
CA SER A 348 5.01 -16.97 -4.69
C SER A 348 6.20 -16.68 -3.76
N ALA A 349 6.75 -17.73 -3.16
CA ALA A 349 7.83 -17.61 -2.15
C ALA A 349 9.12 -16.93 -2.62
N GLY A 350 9.39 -16.94 -3.94
CA GLY A 350 10.55 -16.29 -4.55
C GLY A 350 10.36 -14.79 -4.83
N LYS A 351 9.11 -14.31 -4.93
CA LYS A 351 8.79 -12.89 -5.14
C LYS A 351 8.49 -12.13 -3.84
N ALA A 352 8.27 -12.86 -2.73
CA ALA A 352 7.98 -12.28 -1.43
C ALA A 352 9.16 -11.42 -0.91
N GLY A 353 8.87 -10.18 -0.53
CA GLY A 353 9.83 -9.21 -0.02
C GLY A 353 10.40 -8.26 -1.08
N GLU A 354 10.40 -8.65 -2.36
CA GLU A 354 10.77 -7.78 -3.50
C GLU A 354 9.54 -7.21 -4.20
N ALA A 355 8.47 -8.01 -4.30
CA ALA A 355 7.26 -7.63 -5.03
C ALA A 355 6.47 -6.50 -4.37
N ARG A 356 6.54 -6.36 -3.03
CA ARG A 356 5.82 -5.35 -2.25
C ARG A 356 4.37 -5.24 -2.70
N PHE A 357 3.62 -6.33 -2.51
CA PHE A 357 2.31 -6.49 -3.14
C PHE A 357 1.29 -5.43 -2.71
N MET A 358 1.40 -4.98 -1.45
CA MET A 358 0.57 -3.94 -0.85
C MET A 358 0.84 -2.55 -1.41
N ASP A 359 2.04 -2.31 -1.96
CA ASP A 359 2.38 -1.08 -2.68
C ASP A 359 1.85 -1.21 -4.12
N THR A 360 0.69 -0.61 -4.35
CA THR A 360 -0.08 -0.80 -5.59
C THR A 360 0.26 0.23 -6.65
N ARG A 361 0.71 1.42 -6.25
CA ARG A 361 1.05 2.50 -7.16
C ARG A 361 2.49 2.34 -7.67
N LYS A 362 2.79 2.95 -8.82
CA LYS A 362 4.13 2.87 -9.43
C LYS A 362 5.16 3.71 -8.66
N ASP A 363 4.76 4.90 -8.24
CA ASP A 363 5.57 5.80 -7.42
C ASP A 363 5.90 5.20 -6.04
N GLU A 364 4.96 4.48 -5.42
CA GLU A 364 5.22 3.71 -4.19
C GLU A 364 6.34 2.68 -4.40
N GLN A 365 6.29 1.92 -5.51
CA GLN A 365 7.31 0.91 -5.82
C GLN A 365 8.67 1.52 -6.16
N GLU A 366 8.70 2.62 -6.91
CA GLU A 366 9.91 3.34 -7.30
C GLU A 366 10.60 4.01 -6.11
N ARG A 367 9.83 4.71 -5.26
CA ARG A 367 10.35 5.41 -4.07
C ARG A 367 10.58 4.45 -2.89
N GLY A 368 9.90 3.31 -2.89
CA GLY A 368 9.95 2.31 -1.83
C GLY A 368 9.28 2.69 -0.51
N ILE A 369 8.30 3.58 -0.59
CA ILE A 369 7.47 4.01 0.54
C ILE A 369 6.01 3.70 0.25
N THR A 370 5.26 3.33 1.29
CA THR A 370 3.79 3.21 1.19
C THR A 370 3.14 4.58 1.32
N ILE A 371 2.28 4.94 0.37
CA ILE A 371 1.62 6.25 0.30
C ILE A 371 0.13 6.10 0.65
N LYS A 372 -0.55 5.09 0.12
CA LYS A 372 -1.98 4.85 0.34
C LYS A 372 -2.22 3.56 1.12
N SER A 373 -3.12 3.63 2.11
CA SER A 373 -3.49 2.44 2.88
C SER A 373 -4.27 1.45 2.01
N THR A 374 -3.81 0.19 1.98
CA THR A 374 -4.43 -0.93 1.26
C THR A 374 -4.80 -2.07 2.21
N ALA A 375 -5.91 -2.72 1.95
CA ALA A 375 -6.46 -3.78 2.81
C ALA A 375 -6.39 -5.15 2.13
N ILE A 376 -6.08 -6.18 2.92
CA ILE A 376 -6.05 -7.58 2.48
C ILE A 376 -6.66 -8.47 3.57
N SER A 377 -7.40 -9.47 3.13
CA SER A 377 -7.95 -10.51 4.02
C SER A 377 -7.06 -11.75 3.96
N LEU A 378 -6.66 -12.25 5.13
CA LEU A 378 -5.82 -13.43 5.29
C LEU A 378 -6.60 -14.52 6.01
N PHE A 379 -6.49 -15.75 5.52
CA PHE A 379 -7.01 -16.94 6.17
C PHE A 379 -5.91 -17.61 6.98
N SER A 380 -6.18 -17.90 8.25
CA SER A 380 -5.27 -18.65 9.12
C SER A 380 -6.02 -19.73 9.90
N GLU A 381 -5.37 -20.87 10.08
CA GLU A 381 -5.88 -21.98 10.88
C GLU A 381 -4.90 -22.26 12.02
N MET A 382 -5.43 -22.34 13.24
CA MET A 382 -4.67 -22.58 14.46
C MET A 382 -4.88 -24.01 14.95
N GLY A 383 -3.88 -24.56 15.66
CA GLY A 383 -4.02 -25.85 16.32
C GLY A 383 -5.02 -25.80 17.46
N GLU A 384 -5.71 -26.91 17.74
CA GLU A 384 -6.73 -26.99 18.81
C GLU A 384 -6.18 -26.62 20.19
N ASP A 385 -4.92 -26.96 20.47
CA ASP A 385 -4.27 -26.62 21.74
C ASP A 385 -4.01 -25.12 21.88
N ASP A 386 -3.73 -24.42 20.78
CA ASP A 386 -3.50 -22.98 20.81
C ASP A 386 -4.79 -22.19 20.97
N VAL A 387 -5.92 -22.71 20.47
CA VAL A 387 -7.24 -22.09 20.66
C VAL A 387 -7.67 -22.08 22.13
N LYS A 388 -7.29 -23.10 22.92
CA LYS A 388 -7.61 -23.18 24.36
C LYS A 388 -6.94 -22.09 25.19
N GLU A 389 -5.83 -21.55 24.71
CA GLU A 389 -5.06 -20.51 25.41
C GLU A 389 -5.59 -19.09 25.09
N ILE A 390 -6.47 -18.96 24.10
CA ILE A 390 -7.12 -17.69 23.78
C ILE A 390 -8.12 -17.35 24.88
N LYS A 391 -7.87 -16.24 25.58
CA LYS A 391 -8.73 -15.77 26.70
C LYS A 391 -10.11 -15.28 26.25
N GLN A 392 -10.28 -15.02 24.95
CA GLN A 392 -11.49 -14.48 24.35
C GLN A 392 -12.39 -15.61 23.83
N LYS A 393 -13.68 -15.33 23.67
CA LYS A 393 -14.60 -16.27 23.03
C LYS A 393 -14.13 -16.54 21.59
N THR A 394 -14.03 -17.80 21.22
CA THR A 394 -13.65 -18.29 19.89
C THR A 394 -14.63 -19.36 19.41
N ASP A 395 -14.79 -19.49 18.09
CA ASP A 395 -15.71 -20.45 17.46
C ASP A 395 -14.97 -21.29 16.40
N GLY A 396 -14.40 -22.41 16.84
CA GLY A 396 -13.56 -23.28 16.01
C GLY A 396 -12.12 -22.77 15.82
N THR A 397 -11.41 -23.37 14.87
CA THR A 397 -9.96 -23.21 14.66
C THR A 397 -9.57 -22.25 13.53
N LYS A 398 -10.54 -21.79 12.74
CA LYS A 398 -10.33 -20.98 11.54
C LYS A 398 -10.53 -19.50 11.85
N PHE A 399 -9.59 -18.67 11.43
CA PHE A 399 -9.56 -17.24 11.68
C PHE A 399 -9.44 -16.44 10.39
N LEU A 400 -10.14 -15.29 10.37
CA LEU A 400 -10.07 -14.30 9.30
C LEU A 400 -9.35 -13.06 9.82
N ILE A 401 -8.24 -12.69 9.19
CA ILE A 401 -7.43 -11.55 9.60
C ILE A 401 -7.49 -10.50 8.50
N ASN A 402 -8.10 -9.35 8.81
CA ASN A 402 -8.11 -8.20 7.93
C ASN A 402 -6.92 -7.32 8.27
N LEU A 403 -5.94 -7.28 7.37
CA LEU A 403 -4.71 -6.52 7.48
C LEU A 403 -4.82 -5.25 6.65
N ILE A 404 -4.63 -4.10 7.29
CA ILE A 404 -4.48 -2.81 6.60
C ILE A 404 -3.02 -2.38 6.69
N ASP A 405 -2.39 -2.23 5.53
CA ASP A 405 -1.05 -1.66 5.46
C ASP A 405 -1.18 -0.13 5.51
N SER A 406 -0.57 0.53 6.50
CA SER A 406 -0.69 1.98 6.72
C SER A 406 0.63 2.70 6.43
N PRO A 407 0.64 3.88 5.78
CA PRO A 407 1.88 4.61 5.46
C PRO A 407 2.80 4.82 6.66
N GLY A 408 4.12 4.69 6.45
CA GLY A 408 5.12 5.00 7.48
C GLY A 408 5.49 6.47 7.52
N HIS A 409 5.43 7.18 6.38
CA HIS A 409 5.89 8.57 6.29
C HIS A 409 4.92 9.56 6.96
N VAL A 410 5.44 10.53 7.71
CA VAL A 410 4.64 11.48 8.51
C VAL A 410 3.59 12.24 7.68
N ASP A 411 3.99 12.65 6.47
CA ASP A 411 3.15 13.33 5.49
C ASP A 411 1.80 12.63 5.23
N PHE A 412 1.75 11.30 5.35
CA PHE A 412 0.54 10.49 5.11
C PHE A 412 -0.11 10.00 6.43
N SER A 413 0.14 10.67 7.55
CA SER A 413 -0.48 10.37 8.85
C SER A 413 -2.02 10.37 8.84
N SER A 414 -2.63 11.08 7.89
CA SER A 414 -4.08 11.08 7.68
C SER A 414 -4.62 9.72 7.24
N GLU A 415 -3.90 9.03 6.36
CA GLU A 415 -4.18 7.67 5.90
C GLU A 415 -4.01 6.65 7.03
N VAL A 416 -3.06 6.90 7.93
CA VAL A 416 -2.83 6.10 9.14
C VAL A 416 -3.99 6.25 10.12
N THR A 417 -4.43 7.48 10.39
CA THR A 417 -5.59 7.76 11.26
C THR A 417 -6.86 7.08 10.72
N ALA A 418 -7.08 7.15 9.40
CA ALA A 418 -8.22 6.49 8.75
C ALA A 418 -8.17 4.96 8.84
N ALA A 419 -6.98 4.36 8.79
CA ALA A 419 -6.79 2.93 8.98
C ALA A 419 -7.04 2.52 10.44
N LEU A 420 -6.50 3.26 11.42
CA LEU A 420 -6.65 2.98 12.85
C LEU A 420 -8.12 3.02 13.30
N ARG A 421 -8.93 3.90 12.71
CA ARG A 421 -10.35 4.00 13.08
C ARG A 421 -11.15 2.72 12.79
N VAL A 422 -10.76 1.94 11.79
CA VAL A 422 -11.47 0.70 11.42
C VAL A 422 -10.85 -0.57 12.01
N THR A 423 -9.62 -0.51 12.54
CA THR A 423 -8.91 -1.66 13.11
C THR A 423 -9.10 -1.79 14.62
N ASP A 424 -8.95 -3.01 15.15
CA ASP A 424 -9.11 -3.35 16.58
C ASP A 424 -7.77 -3.58 17.28
N GLY A 425 -6.74 -3.98 16.51
CA GLY A 425 -5.37 -4.15 16.96
C GLY A 425 -4.36 -3.50 16.03
N ALA A 426 -3.14 -3.32 16.51
CA ALA A 426 -2.05 -2.80 15.69
C ALA A 426 -0.76 -3.57 15.91
N MET A 427 -0.04 -3.89 14.84
CA MET A 427 1.30 -4.47 14.89
C MET A 427 2.33 -3.36 14.70
N VAL A 428 3.09 -3.08 15.74
CA VAL A 428 4.14 -2.06 15.77
C VAL A 428 5.45 -2.71 15.35
N VAL A 429 6.08 -2.20 14.30
CA VAL A 429 7.36 -2.69 13.78
C VAL A 429 8.47 -1.71 14.14
N VAL A 430 9.48 -2.22 14.85
CA VAL A 430 10.59 -1.43 15.38
C VAL A 430 11.91 -2.05 14.91
N ASP A 431 12.83 -1.23 14.42
CA ASP A 431 14.17 -1.71 14.04
C ASP A 431 14.99 -2.04 15.31
N THR A 432 15.77 -3.11 15.25
CA THR A 432 16.72 -3.47 16.31
C THR A 432 17.80 -2.41 16.52
N ILE A 433 18.23 -1.73 15.45
CA ILE A 433 19.32 -0.75 15.48
C ILE A 433 18.78 0.66 15.72
N GLU A 434 17.76 1.05 14.94
CA GLU A 434 17.15 2.39 15.02
C GLU A 434 16.13 2.51 16.17
N GLY A 435 15.73 1.42 16.83
CA GLY A 435 14.81 1.49 17.96
C GLY A 435 13.52 2.26 17.68
N VAL A 436 12.97 2.88 18.72
CA VAL A 436 11.73 3.68 18.63
C VAL A 436 12.07 5.09 18.12
N CYS A 437 11.46 5.48 17.01
CA CYS A 437 11.55 6.83 16.41
C CYS A 437 10.24 7.61 16.63
N VAL A 438 10.23 8.93 16.40
CA VAL A 438 9.05 9.77 16.72
C VAL A 438 7.79 9.36 15.95
N GLN A 439 7.88 8.89 14.70
CA GLN A 439 6.68 8.38 13.99
C GLN A 439 6.07 7.15 14.69
N THR A 440 6.91 6.26 15.22
CA THR A 440 6.42 5.08 15.95
C THR A 440 5.69 5.52 17.21
N GLU A 441 6.25 6.48 17.95
CA GLU A 441 5.62 7.06 19.15
C GLU A 441 4.31 7.77 18.82
N THR A 442 4.31 8.68 17.83
CA THR A 442 3.13 9.47 17.44
C THR A 442 1.98 8.59 16.98
N VAL A 443 2.25 7.60 16.13
CA VAL A 443 1.20 6.70 15.63
C VAL A 443 0.75 5.72 16.72
N LEU A 444 1.66 5.26 17.60
CA LEU A 444 1.30 4.44 18.75
C LEU A 444 0.41 5.22 19.73
N ARG A 445 0.72 6.49 19.99
CA ARG A 445 -0.13 7.40 20.78
C ARG A 445 -1.52 7.54 20.17
N GLN A 446 -1.61 7.75 18.86
CA GLN A 446 -2.90 7.79 18.15
C GLN A 446 -3.68 6.48 18.29
N ALA A 447 -3.00 5.34 18.14
CA ALA A 447 -3.62 4.03 18.26
C ALA A 447 -4.16 3.79 19.68
N LEU A 448 -3.40 4.15 20.72
CA LEU A 448 -3.83 4.07 22.12
C LEU A 448 -5.00 5.03 22.39
N GLY A 449 -4.94 6.24 21.83
CA GLY A 449 -6.04 7.21 21.88
C GLY A 449 -7.34 6.65 21.28
N GLU A 450 -7.26 5.83 20.23
CA GLU A 450 -8.39 5.12 19.61
C GLU A 450 -8.72 3.78 20.31
N ARG A 451 -8.09 3.49 21.46
CA ARG A 451 -8.26 2.26 22.25
C ARG A 451 -7.90 0.99 21.49
N ILE A 452 -6.83 1.03 20.70
CA ILE A 452 -6.32 -0.10 19.92
C ILE A 452 -5.23 -0.82 20.71
N LYS A 453 -5.26 -2.16 20.72
CA LYS A 453 -4.24 -2.96 21.41
C LYS A 453 -3.00 -3.19 20.53
N PRO A 454 -1.79 -2.81 20.99
CA PRO A 454 -0.57 -3.02 20.23
C PRO A 454 0.05 -4.42 20.47
N VAL A 455 0.71 -4.94 19.45
CA VAL A 455 1.69 -6.06 19.52
C VAL A 455 2.98 -5.62 18.84
N LEU A 456 4.13 -6.11 19.30
CA LEU A 456 5.44 -5.59 18.88
C LEU A 456 6.20 -6.61 18.02
N VAL A 457 6.79 -6.14 16.93
CA VAL A 457 7.74 -6.90 16.10
C VAL A 457 9.05 -6.12 16.04
N ILE A 458 10.12 -6.71 16.59
CA ILE A 458 11.47 -6.19 16.43
C ILE A 458 12.08 -6.78 15.15
N ASN A 459 12.31 -5.92 14.17
CA ASN A 459 12.76 -6.26 12.82
C ASN A 459 14.25 -5.94 12.63
N LYS A 460 14.81 -6.38 11.48
CA LYS A 460 16.21 -6.20 11.08
C LYS A 460 17.25 -6.76 12.05
N VAL A 461 16.88 -7.82 12.79
CA VAL A 461 17.79 -8.52 13.71
C VAL A 461 19.03 -9.07 12.98
N ASP A 462 18.90 -9.37 11.69
CA ASP A 462 19.99 -9.80 10.81
C ASP A 462 21.13 -8.78 10.69
N ARG A 463 20.82 -7.47 10.67
CA ARG A 463 21.86 -6.42 10.61
C ARG A 463 22.68 -6.38 11.89
N ALA A 464 22.03 -6.51 13.05
CA ALA A 464 22.70 -6.59 14.34
C ALA A 464 23.65 -7.81 14.43
N MET A 465 23.26 -8.93 13.84
CA MET A 465 24.07 -10.16 13.84
C MET A 465 25.19 -10.17 12.79
N LEU A 466 24.92 -9.67 11.57
CA LEU A 466 25.84 -9.79 10.43
C LEU A 466 26.73 -8.57 10.23
N GLU A 467 26.16 -7.36 10.35
CA GLU A 467 26.87 -6.10 10.08
C GLU A 467 27.59 -5.61 11.33
N LEU A 468 26.86 -5.49 12.44
CA LEU A 468 27.40 -4.99 13.71
C LEU A 468 28.10 -6.08 14.54
N GLN A 469 27.84 -7.36 14.25
CA GLN A 469 28.41 -8.52 14.95
C GLN A 469 28.30 -8.41 16.49
N ILE A 470 27.13 -7.97 16.96
CA ILE A 470 26.85 -7.75 18.39
C ILE A 470 26.89 -9.09 19.14
N THR A 471 27.37 -9.06 20.40
CA THR A 471 27.38 -10.26 21.25
C THR A 471 25.96 -10.68 21.66
N LYS A 472 25.78 -11.94 22.09
CA LYS A 472 24.46 -12.46 22.49
C LYS A 472 23.83 -11.65 23.64
N GLU A 473 24.62 -11.26 24.64
CA GLU A 473 24.10 -10.49 25.78
C GLU A 473 23.80 -9.04 25.38
N ASP A 474 24.67 -8.39 24.61
CA ASP A 474 24.43 -7.02 24.15
C ASP A 474 23.16 -6.95 23.28
N LEU A 475 22.93 -7.95 22.42
CA LEU A 475 21.72 -8.04 21.61
C LEU A 475 20.46 -8.22 22.46
N TYR A 476 20.52 -9.04 23.52
CA TYR A 476 19.43 -9.19 24.49
C TYR A 476 19.14 -7.87 25.22
N GLN A 477 20.19 -7.16 25.66
CA GLN A 477 20.04 -5.86 26.31
C GLN A 477 19.42 -4.83 25.38
N THR A 478 19.81 -4.81 24.09
CA THR A 478 19.18 -3.97 23.07
C THR A 478 17.70 -4.31 22.91
N PHE A 479 17.32 -5.59 22.83
CA PHE A 479 15.91 -5.98 22.80
C PHE A 479 15.15 -5.50 24.04
N SER A 480 15.71 -5.71 25.23
CA SER A 480 15.08 -5.29 26.48
C SER A 480 14.85 -3.79 26.54
N ARG A 481 15.85 -2.98 26.16
CA ARG A 481 15.74 -1.51 26.11
C ARG A 481 14.68 -1.06 25.11
N THR A 482 14.65 -1.64 23.91
CA THR A 482 13.66 -1.29 22.89
C THR A 482 12.24 -1.60 23.36
N ILE A 483 12.03 -2.75 24.01
CA ILE A 483 10.72 -3.12 24.59
C ILE A 483 10.33 -2.16 25.71
N GLU A 484 11.29 -1.79 26.58
CA GLU A 484 11.07 -0.83 27.66
C GLU A 484 10.67 0.54 27.12
N SER A 485 11.38 1.05 26.10
CA SER A 485 11.03 2.32 25.44
C SER A 485 9.60 2.30 24.88
N VAL A 486 9.16 1.21 24.25
CA VAL A 486 7.78 1.06 23.78
C VAL A 486 6.80 1.05 24.97
N ASN A 487 7.13 0.34 26.05
CA ASN A 487 6.27 0.28 27.25
C ASN A 487 6.17 1.60 27.99
N VAL A 488 7.21 2.44 27.97
CA VAL A 488 7.16 3.81 28.50
C VAL A 488 6.12 4.62 27.73
N VAL A 489 6.12 4.57 26.39
CA VAL A 489 5.11 5.26 25.57
C VAL A 489 3.70 4.76 25.90
N ILE A 490 3.52 3.43 26.00
CA ILE A 490 2.22 2.84 26.34
C ILE A 490 1.75 3.25 27.74
N ALA A 491 2.67 3.30 28.71
CA ALA A 491 2.35 3.69 30.09
C ALA A 491 1.96 5.17 30.19
N THR A 492 2.66 6.06 29.47
CA THR A 492 2.39 7.50 29.44
C THR A 492 0.98 7.80 28.93
N TYR A 493 0.50 7.06 27.92
CA TYR A 493 -0.82 7.27 27.30
C TYR A 493 -1.84 6.19 27.66
N HIS A 494 -1.71 5.59 28.84
CA HIS A 494 -2.58 4.48 29.26
C HIS A 494 -4.03 4.94 29.55
N ASP A 495 -5.01 4.35 28.86
CA ASP A 495 -6.43 4.47 29.20
C ASP A 495 -6.85 3.39 30.21
N LYS A 496 -7.44 3.80 31.34
CA LYS A 496 -7.96 2.91 32.40
C LYS A 496 -8.94 1.86 31.88
N VAL A 497 -9.72 2.19 30.84
CA VAL A 497 -10.73 1.28 30.27
C VAL A 497 -10.07 0.14 29.48
N LEU A 498 -8.92 0.39 28.86
CA LEU A 498 -8.24 -0.56 27.99
C LEU A 498 -7.52 -1.66 28.78
N GLY A 499 -7.13 -1.34 30.03
CA GLY A 499 -6.35 -2.20 30.90
C GLY A 499 -4.88 -2.33 30.46
N ASP A 500 -4.17 -3.31 31.01
CA ASP A 500 -2.76 -3.56 30.69
C ASP A 500 -2.57 -3.89 29.20
N CYS A 501 -1.95 -2.95 28.49
CA CYS A 501 -1.60 -3.05 27.07
C CYS A 501 -0.09 -3.06 26.82
N GLN A 502 0.70 -3.19 27.89
CA GLN A 502 2.15 -3.27 27.75
C GLN A 502 2.54 -4.56 27.04
N VAL A 503 3.65 -4.49 26.32
CA VAL A 503 4.18 -5.60 25.53
C VAL A 503 5.24 -6.35 26.34
N TYR A 504 5.05 -7.67 26.39
CA TYR A 504 5.76 -8.61 27.24
C TYR A 504 6.21 -9.84 26.44
N PRO A 505 7.52 -10.07 26.27
CA PRO A 505 8.03 -11.26 25.57
C PRO A 505 7.65 -12.57 26.25
N ASP A 506 7.59 -12.59 27.57
CA ASP A 506 7.18 -13.72 28.41
C ASP A 506 5.68 -14.04 28.28
N LYS A 507 4.86 -13.09 27.82
CA LYS A 507 3.45 -13.33 27.44
C LYS A 507 3.28 -13.67 25.96
N GLY A 508 4.32 -13.52 25.14
CA GLY A 508 4.27 -13.82 23.70
C GLY A 508 3.79 -12.66 22.81
N THR A 509 3.67 -11.43 23.33
CA THR A 509 3.22 -10.26 22.55
C THR A 509 4.34 -9.59 21.74
N VAL A 510 5.55 -10.14 21.80
CA VAL A 510 6.74 -9.63 21.10
C VAL A 510 7.30 -10.71 20.20
N ALA A 511 7.49 -10.38 18.92
CA ALA A 511 8.19 -11.19 17.95
C ALA A 511 9.55 -10.55 17.58
N PHE A 512 10.55 -11.37 17.31
CA PHE A 512 11.88 -10.95 16.88
C PHE A 512 12.21 -11.58 15.54
N GLY A 513 12.77 -10.83 14.59
CA GLY A 513 13.14 -11.42 13.31
C GLY A 513 13.66 -10.46 12.25
N SER A 514 13.63 -10.96 11.01
CA SER A 514 14.01 -10.25 9.80
C SER A 514 13.00 -10.51 8.70
N GLY A 515 12.27 -9.45 8.33
CA GLY A 515 11.33 -9.51 7.19
C GLY A 515 12.02 -9.79 5.86
N LEU A 516 13.23 -9.27 5.64
CA LEU A 516 13.99 -9.44 4.40
C LEU A 516 14.36 -10.91 4.14
N HIS A 517 14.81 -11.59 5.20
CA HIS A 517 15.14 -13.00 5.13
C HIS A 517 13.92 -13.91 5.37
N GLY A 518 12.80 -13.36 5.83
CA GLY A 518 11.52 -14.07 5.98
C GLY A 518 11.47 -15.00 7.19
N TRP A 519 12.25 -14.72 8.24
CA TRP A 519 12.23 -15.48 9.49
C TRP A 519 11.88 -14.59 10.68
N ALA A 520 11.07 -15.10 11.59
CA ALA A 520 10.75 -14.45 12.85
C ALA A 520 10.32 -15.50 13.87
N PHE A 521 10.42 -15.17 15.14
CA PHE A 521 10.03 -16.06 16.23
C PHE A 521 9.45 -15.29 17.40
N THR A 522 8.63 -15.97 18.18
CA THR A 522 8.19 -15.54 19.51
C THR A 522 8.82 -16.46 20.57
N VAL A 523 8.92 -16.00 21.82
CA VAL A 523 9.39 -16.83 22.94
C VAL A 523 8.52 -18.09 23.10
N ARG A 524 7.24 -17.96 22.77
CA ARG A 524 6.25 -19.03 22.78
C ARG A 524 6.65 -20.22 21.90
N GLN A 525 7.09 -20.00 20.67
CA GLN A 525 7.48 -21.09 19.77
C GLN A 525 8.63 -21.94 20.32
N PHE A 526 9.61 -21.29 20.94
CA PHE A 526 10.69 -21.99 21.64
C PHE A 526 10.21 -22.67 22.91
N ALA A 527 9.32 -22.05 23.67
CA ALA A 527 8.70 -22.67 24.84
C ALA A 527 7.93 -23.94 24.47
N THR A 528 7.21 -23.98 23.35
CA THR A 528 6.51 -25.18 22.85
C THR A 528 7.47 -26.30 22.50
N ARG A 529 8.66 -25.98 21.95
CA ARG A 529 9.70 -26.98 21.64
C ARG A 529 10.39 -27.49 22.91
N TYR A 530 10.70 -26.62 23.86
CA TYR A 530 11.46 -26.96 25.06
C TYR A 530 10.60 -27.51 26.20
N SER A 531 9.34 -27.11 26.33
CA SER A 531 8.38 -27.68 27.32
C SER A 531 8.30 -29.19 27.21
N LYS A 532 8.15 -29.72 25.98
CA LYS A 532 8.15 -31.15 25.68
C LYS A 532 9.47 -31.84 26.05
N LYS A 533 10.61 -31.17 25.86
CA LYS A 533 11.95 -31.72 26.18
C LYS A 533 12.25 -31.74 27.68
N PHE A 534 11.83 -30.71 28.41
CA PHE A 534 12.09 -30.58 29.85
C PHE A 534 10.95 -31.14 30.73
N GLY A 535 9.80 -31.47 30.15
CA GLY A 535 8.61 -31.91 30.90
C GLY A 535 8.02 -30.80 31.78
N VAL A 536 8.17 -29.53 31.38
CA VAL A 536 7.67 -28.36 32.10
C VAL A 536 6.52 -27.75 31.32
N ASP A 537 5.54 -27.20 32.03
CA ASP A 537 4.43 -26.48 31.41
C ASP A 537 4.88 -25.30 30.52
N ARG A 538 4.12 -25.02 29.45
CA ARG A 538 4.47 -24.04 28.41
C ARG A 538 4.60 -22.63 28.98
N GLU A 539 3.64 -22.17 29.79
CA GLU A 539 3.64 -20.82 30.36
C GLU A 539 4.83 -20.62 31.31
N LYS A 540 5.11 -21.62 32.18
CA LYS A 540 6.27 -21.59 33.07
C LYS A 540 7.59 -21.59 32.30
N MET A 541 7.64 -22.28 31.17
CA MET A 541 8.83 -22.27 30.30
C MET A 541 9.02 -20.89 29.64
N MET A 542 7.94 -20.22 29.20
CA MET A 542 8.03 -18.86 28.64
C MET A 542 8.58 -17.86 29.66
N GLN A 543 8.10 -17.90 30.90
CA GLN A 543 8.61 -17.04 31.98
C GLN A 543 10.09 -17.29 32.29
N ARG A 544 10.56 -18.53 32.14
CA ARG A 544 11.98 -18.88 32.36
C ARG A 544 12.90 -18.52 31.20
N LEU A 545 12.36 -18.36 30.00
CA LEU A 545 13.15 -18.05 28.80
C LEU A 545 13.45 -16.56 28.66
N TRP A 546 12.78 -15.69 29.41
CA TRP A 546 12.98 -14.24 29.37
C TRP A 546 13.31 -13.69 30.78
N GLY A 547 14.01 -12.55 30.86
CA GLY A 547 14.40 -11.92 32.11
C GLY A 547 15.68 -12.49 32.74
N ASP A 548 15.86 -12.24 34.03
CA ASP A 548 17.01 -12.68 34.85
C ASP A 548 16.87 -14.14 35.28
N SER A 549 16.77 -15.01 34.27
CA SER A 549 16.71 -16.46 34.43
C SER A 549 17.93 -17.07 33.75
N PHE A 550 18.68 -17.87 34.51
CA PHE A 550 19.92 -18.52 34.10
C PHE A 550 19.77 -20.04 34.24
N PHE A 551 20.33 -20.78 33.27
CA PHE A 551 20.31 -22.24 33.30
C PHE A 551 21.71 -22.78 33.45
N ASN A 552 21.94 -23.58 34.49
CA ASN A 552 23.22 -24.24 34.69
C ASN A 552 23.21 -25.62 34.02
N PRO A 553 23.98 -25.84 32.93
CA PRO A 553 23.99 -27.11 32.21
C PRO A 553 24.56 -28.27 33.04
N LYS A 554 25.41 -27.99 34.04
CA LYS A 554 26.01 -29.03 34.90
C LYS A 554 25.02 -29.53 35.94
N THR A 555 24.34 -28.61 36.63
CA THR A 555 23.38 -28.96 37.69
C THR A 555 21.97 -29.20 37.15
N LYS A 556 21.70 -28.81 35.90
CA LYS A 556 20.38 -28.83 35.24
C LYS A 556 19.30 -28.08 36.02
N LYS A 557 19.71 -27.10 36.84
CA LYS A 557 18.82 -26.27 37.65
C LYS A 557 18.74 -24.85 37.09
N TRP A 558 17.58 -24.25 37.30
CA TRP A 558 17.31 -22.84 37.01
C TRP A 558 17.70 -22.00 38.22
N THR A 559 18.29 -20.83 37.99
CA THR A 559 18.66 -19.86 39.02
C THR A 559 18.40 -18.45 38.52
N ASN A 560 18.09 -17.52 39.42
CA ASN A 560 17.92 -16.10 39.10
C ASN A 560 19.21 -15.29 39.35
N LYS A 561 20.30 -15.98 39.71
CA LYS A 561 21.61 -15.37 39.91
C LYS A 561 22.46 -15.55 38.65
N ASP A 562 23.15 -14.48 38.29
CA ASP A 562 24.10 -14.39 37.18
C ASP A 562 25.35 -15.27 37.38
N LYS A 563 25.60 -15.73 38.61
CA LYS A 563 26.74 -16.57 38.98
C LYS A 563 26.31 -17.90 39.59
N ASP A 564 27.10 -18.92 39.29
CA ASP A 564 26.98 -20.24 39.90
C ASP A 564 27.48 -20.23 41.36
N ALA A 565 27.27 -21.32 42.10
CA ALA A 565 27.80 -21.50 43.46
C ALA A 565 29.34 -21.36 43.53
N ASP A 566 30.03 -21.64 42.42
CA ASP A 566 31.48 -21.51 42.25
C ASP A 566 31.93 -20.09 41.78
N GLY A 567 31.01 -19.13 41.68
CA GLY A 567 31.30 -17.76 41.23
C GLY A 567 31.52 -17.58 39.72
N LYS A 568 31.34 -18.63 38.92
CA LYS A 568 31.43 -18.57 37.44
C LYS A 568 30.20 -17.89 36.84
N PRO A 569 30.36 -17.04 35.82
CA PRO A 569 29.23 -16.41 35.15
C PRO A 569 28.40 -17.48 34.43
N LEU A 570 27.09 -17.44 34.63
CA LEU A 570 26.12 -18.29 33.95
C LEU A 570 25.60 -17.54 32.72
N GLU A 571 25.37 -18.27 31.63
CA GLU A 571 24.74 -17.72 30.44
C GLU A 571 23.22 -17.60 30.67
N ARG A 572 22.65 -16.46 30.28
CA ARG A 572 21.22 -16.22 30.36
C ARG A 572 20.45 -17.25 29.55
N ALA A 573 19.29 -17.69 30.05
CA ALA A 573 18.48 -18.71 29.41
C ALA A 573 18.08 -18.34 27.97
N PHE A 574 17.69 -17.09 27.73
CA PHE A 574 17.39 -16.59 26.38
C PHE A 574 18.57 -16.78 25.43
N ASN A 575 19.77 -16.37 25.86
CA ASN A 575 20.98 -16.45 25.05
C ASN A 575 21.33 -17.90 24.73
N MET A 576 21.25 -18.78 25.73
CA MET A 576 21.61 -20.19 25.60
C MET A 576 20.62 -21.00 24.76
N PHE A 577 19.31 -20.80 24.95
CA PHE A 577 18.28 -21.65 24.32
C PHE A 577 17.70 -21.08 23.03
N VAL A 578 17.72 -19.76 22.86
CA VAL A 578 17.12 -19.07 21.70
C VAL A 578 18.19 -18.53 20.77
N LEU A 579 19.09 -17.68 21.27
CA LEU A 579 20.08 -17.01 20.42
C LEU A 579 21.22 -17.94 19.98
N ASP A 580 21.75 -18.79 20.87
CA ASP A 580 22.91 -19.64 20.56
C ASP A 580 22.70 -20.58 19.36
N PRO A 581 21.55 -21.28 19.20
CA PRO A 581 21.27 -22.04 17.99
C PRO A 581 21.24 -21.17 16.72
N ILE A 582 20.67 -19.97 16.80
CA ILE A 582 20.56 -19.04 15.67
C ILE A 582 21.95 -18.52 15.28
N PHE A 583 22.75 -18.06 16.23
CA PHE A 583 24.11 -17.58 16.02
C PHE A 583 25.01 -18.67 15.46
N ARG A 584 24.96 -19.89 16.01
CA ARG A 584 25.75 -21.02 15.49
C ARG A 584 25.36 -21.36 14.06
N LEU A 585 24.08 -21.38 13.75
CA LEU A 585 23.58 -21.68 12.41
C LEU A 585 24.04 -20.62 11.40
N ILE A 586 23.86 -19.33 11.72
CA ILE A 586 24.28 -18.22 10.86
C ILE A 586 25.81 -18.24 10.68
N ASN A 587 26.57 -18.40 11.76
CA ASN A 587 28.04 -18.43 11.70
C ASN A 587 28.56 -19.65 10.93
N ALA A 588 27.93 -20.82 11.06
CA ALA A 588 28.33 -22.01 10.30
C ALA A 588 28.09 -21.82 8.80
N ILE A 589 26.94 -21.23 8.42
CA ILE A 589 26.59 -20.97 7.02
C ILE A 589 27.50 -19.89 6.41
N MET A 590 27.70 -18.77 7.11
CA MET A 590 28.50 -17.66 6.61
C MET A 590 30.00 -17.97 6.52
N ASN A 591 30.51 -18.88 7.37
CA ASN A 591 31.89 -19.36 7.33
C ASN A 591 32.06 -20.68 6.54
N PHE A 592 31.05 -21.10 5.77
CA PHE A 592 31.11 -22.26 4.86
C PHE A 592 31.50 -23.60 5.53
N LYS A 593 31.10 -23.80 6.79
CA LYS A 593 31.43 -25.01 7.56
C LYS A 593 30.47 -26.17 7.25
N LYS A 594 30.66 -26.84 6.11
CA LYS A 594 29.71 -27.85 5.57
C LYS A 594 29.36 -28.99 6.55
N ASP A 595 30.33 -29.48 7.32
CA ASP A 595 30.11 -30.56 8.30
C ASP A 595 29.24 -30.11 9.49
N GLU A 596 29.49 -28.89 10.00
CA GLU A 596 28.67 -28.28 11.05
C GLU A 596 27.26 -27.95 10.53
N ILE A 597 27.12 -27.50 9.28
CA ILE A 597 25.82 -27.18 8.67
C ILE A 597 24.94 -28.43 8.61
N ASN A 598 25.43 -29.55 8.07
CA ASN A 598 24.64 -30.77 7.94
C ASN A 598 24.20 -31.31 9.31
N THR A 599 25.11 -31.32 10.28
CA THR A 599 24.78 -31.76 11.65
C THR A 599 23.79 -30.84 12.36
N LEU A 600 23.85 -29.52 12.13
CA LEU A 600 22.89 -28.57 12.69
C LEU A 600 21.51 -28.67 12.02
N VAL A 601 21.47 -28.80 10.69
CA VAL A 601 20.23 -28.98 9.91
C VAL A 601 19.49 -30.25 10.34
N GLU A 602 20.21 -31.36 10.56
CA GLU A 602 19.63 -32.60 11.07
C GLU A 602 19.13 -32.45 12.52
N LYS A 603 19.91 -31.84 13.42
CA LYS A 603 19.51 -31.63 14.83
C LYS A 603 18.31 -30.71 14.99
N LEU A 604 18.13 -29.76 14.07
CA LEU A 604 17.01 -28.82 14.06
C LEU A 604 15.82 -29.32 13.22
N GLU A 605 15.88 -30.55 12.70
CA GLU A 605 14.82 -31.20 11.91
C GLU A 605 14.43 -30.40 10.66
N ILE A 606 15.39 -29.71 10.04
CA ILE A 606 15.16 -28.87 8.85
C ILE A 606 15.31 -29.72 7.58
N ASN A 607 14.22 -29.87 6.82
CA ASN A 607 14.26 -30.64 5.57
C ASN A 607 14.66 -29.77 4.37
N LEU A 608 15.85 -30.00 3.80
CA LEU A 608 16.36 -29.32 2.60
C LEU A 608 16.31 -30.21 1.36
N LYS A 609 15.84 -29.66 0.24
CA LYS A 609 15.86 -30.32 -1.08
C LYS A 609 17.29 -30.37 -1.64
N ALA A 610 17.54 -31.25 -2.60
CA ALA A 610 18.86 -31.38 -3.25
C ALA A 610 19.37 -30.05 -3.83
N GLU A 611 18.52 -29.33 -4.57
CA GLU A 611 18.85 -28.01 -5.16
C GLU A 611 19.12 -26.93 -4.10
N GLU A 612 18.45 -27.00 -2.95
CA GLU A 612 18.63 -26.02 -1.86
C GLU A 612 19.93 -26.26 -1.08
N ARG A 613 20.43 -27.51 -1.06
CA ARG A 613 21.71 -27.86 -0.44
C ARG A 613 22.92 -27.38 -1.24
N GLU A 614 22.74 -27.11 -2.53
CA GLU A 614 23.78 -26.56 -3.40
C GLU A 614 23.93 -25.03 -3.24
N LEU A 615 22.96 -24.36 -2.62
CA LEU A 615 23.06 -22.93 -2.33
C LEU A 615 24.14 -22.67 -1.27
N GLU A 616 24.82 -21.53 -1.37
CA GLU A 616 25.85 -21.13 -0.40
C GLU A 616 25.64 -19.68 0.08
N GLY A 617 26.30 -19.32 1.20
CA GLY A 617 26.27 -17.98 1.79
C GLY A 617 24.85 -17.50 2.18
N LYS A 618 24.54 -16.23 1.87
CA LYS A 618 23.27 -15.59 2.24
C LYS A 618 22.04 -16.29 1.63
N ALA A 619 22.17 -16.90 0.45
CA ALA A 619 21.06 -17.61 -0.21
C ALA A 619 20.66 -18.87 0.58
N LEU A 620 21.66 -19.66 1.01
CA LEU A 620 21.44 -20.81 1.87
C LEU A 620 20.84 -20.39 3.22
N MET A 621 21.42 -19.36 3.85
CA MET A 621 20.91 -18.85 5.13
C MET A 621 19.44 -18.44 5.04
N LYS A 622 19.04 -17.73 3.98
CA LYS A 622 17.63 -17.34 3.75
C LYS A 622 16.70 -18.56 3.70
N VAL A 623 17.06 -19.62 2.97
CA VAL A 623 16.23 -20.82 2.83
C VAL A 623 16.15 -21.59 4.15
N VAL A 624 17.29 -21.80 4.81
CA VAL A 624 17.38 -22.54 6.08
C VAL A 624 16.59 -21.83 7.17
N MET A 625 16.77 -20.52 7.33
CA MET A 625 16.07 -19.73 8.36
C MET A 625 14.56 -19.68 8.13
N ARG A 626 14.10 -19.53 6.88
CA ARG A 626 12.65 -19.56 6.56
C ARG A 626 11.99 -20.89 6.92
N LYS A 627 12.70 -22.01 6.77
CA LYS A 627 12.18 -23.32 7.14
C LYS A 627 12.26 -23.58 8.65
N PHE A 628 13.28 -23.02 9.30
CA PHE A 628 13.47 -23.19 10.73
C PHE A 628 12.46 -22.39 11.56
N LEU A 629 12.27 -21.11 11.22
CA LEU A 629 11.43 -20.13 11.92
C LEU A 629 10.69 -19.24 10.90
N PRO A 630 9.61 -19.74 10.26
CA PRO A 630 8.86 -18.96 9.30
C PRO A 630 8.27 -17.68 9.94
N ALA A 631 8.55 -16.51 9.36
CA ALA A 631 8.10 -15.24 9.95
C ALA A 631 6.57 -15.13 10.06
N ALA A 632 5.86 -15.60 9.03
CA ALA A 632 4.41 -15.51 8.99
C ALA A 632 3.73 -16.32 10.09
N ASP A 633 4.24 -17.51 10.42
CA ASP A 633 3.63 -18.36 11.45
C ASP A 633 3.77 -17.72 12.84
N ALA A 634 4.94 -17.14 13.15
CA ALA A 634 5.16 -16.41 14.41
C ALA A 634 4.24 -15.18 14.56
N MET A 635 4.09 -14.42 13.48
CA MET A 635 3.23 -13.23 13.49
C MET A 635 1.73 -13.60 13.54
N LEU A 636 1.27 -14.57 12.76
CA LEU A 636 -0.13 -15.00 12.74
C LEU A 636 -0.56 -15.57 14.11
N GLU A 637 0.29 -16.39 14.72
CA GLU A 637 0.06 -16.91 16.08
C GLU A 637 -0.09 -15.77 17.09
N MET A 638 0.84 -14.82 17.08
CA MET A 638 0.80 -13.63 17.95
C MET A 638 -0.47 -12.80 17.74
N ILE A 639 -0.87 -12.57 16.49
CA ILE A 639 -2.06 -11.81 16.12
C ILE A 639 -3.33 -12.48 16.64
N VAL A 640 -3.50 -13.78 16.41
CA VAL A 640 -4.74 -14.49 16.77
C VAL A 640 -4.93 -14.57 18.29
N ILE A 641 -3.85 -14.81 19.03
CA ILE A 641 -3.89 -15.00 20.49
C ILE A 641 -4.09 -13.66 21.22
N HIS A 642 -3.36 -12.61 20.83
CA HIS A 642 -3.28 -11.38 21.62
C HIS A 642 -4.20 -10.25 21.13
N LEU A 643 -4.47 -10.15 19.82
CA LEU A 643 -5.33 -9.08 19.33
C LEU A 643 -6.81 -9.40 19.62
N PRO A 644 -7.62 -8.37 19.95
CA PRO A 644 -9.03 -8.56 20.26
C PRO A 644 -9.86 -8.85 19.00
N SER A 645 -10.92 -9.64 19.18
CA SER A 645 -12.01 -9.74 18.21
C SER A 645 -12.84 -8.46 18.18
N PRO A 646 -13.54 -8.16 17.07
CA PRO A 646 -14.51 -7.06 16.99
C PRO A 646 -15.51 -7.03 18.16
N VAL A 647 -16.01 -8.20 18.56
CA VAL A 647 -16.97 -8.34 19.67
C VAL A 647 -16.36 -7.85 20.98
N THR A 648 -15.11 -8.18 21.24
CA THR A 648 -14.40 -7.75 22.46
C THR A 648 -14.01 -6.28 22.38
N ALA A 649 -13.55 -5.83 21.21
CA ALA A 649 -13.07 -4.46 20.99
C ALA A 649 -14.22 -3.44 21.06
N GLN A 650 -15.36 -3.71 20.42
CA GLN A 650 -16.48 -2.78 20.37
C GLN A 650 -17.11 -2.56 21.74
N ALA A 651 -17.12 -3.56 22.63
CA ALA A 651 -17.68 -3.43 23.97
C ALA A 651 -17.10 -2.25 24.77
N TYR A 652 -15.80 -2.00 24.65
CA TYR A 652 -15.14 -0.88 25.34
C TYR A 652 -14.88 0.34 24.43
N ARG A 653 -15.01 0.22 23.11
CA ARG A 653 -14.79 1.31 22.14
C ARG A 653 -16.07 2.06 21.75
N ALA A 654 -17.24 1.44 21.83
CA ALA A 654 -18.48 2.00 21.32
C ALA A 654 -18.78 3.41 21.87
N ASP A 655 -18.58 3.63 23.18
CA ASP A 655 -18.81 4.93 23.82
C ASP A 655 -17.90 6.05 23.30
N GLN A 656 -16.74 5.70 22.76
CA GLN A 656 -15.83 6.67 22.16
C GLN A 656 -16.15 6.93 20.67
N LEU A 657 -16.68 5.91 20.00
CA LEU A 657 -16.94 5.94 18.56
C LEU A 657 -18.28 6.58 18.21
N TYR A 658 -19.28 6.49 19.09
CA TYR A 658 -20.63 7.00 18.87
C TYR A 658 -20.81 8.39 19.50
N GLU A 659 -21.36 9.37 18.78
CA GLU A 659 -21.62 10.71 19.38
C GLU A 659 -22.93 10.76 20.19
N GLY A 660 -23.84 9.81 19.96
CA GLY A 660 -25.10 9.77 20.67
C GLY A 660 -24.98 9.22 22.10
N PRO A 661 -26.09 9.21 22.84
CA PRO A 661 -26.14 8.68 24.20
C PRO A 661 -25.74 7.19 24.28
N SER A 662 -25.07 6.79 25.37
CA SER A 662 -24.60 5.42 25.58
C SER A 662 -25.73 4.39 25.80
N ASP A 663 -26.93 4.86 26.11
CA ASP A 663 -28.17 4.10 26.31
C ASP A 663 -29.00 3.96 25.02
N ASP A 664 -28.58 4.61 23.92
CA ASP A 664 -29.23 4.48 22.62
C ASP A 664 -29.15 3.03 22.09
N GLU A 665 -30.20 2.58 21.41
CA GLU A 665 -30.29 1.23 20.83
C GLU A 665 -29.12 0.98 19.88
N HIS A 666 -28.73 2.01 19.11
CA HIS A 666 -27.60 1.97 18.19
C HIS A 666 -26.26 1.82 18.90
N CYS A 667 -26.08 2.49 20.04
CA CYS A 667 -24.85 2.35 20.83
C CYS A 667 -24.75 0.94 21.43
N ILE A 668 -25.85 0.40 21.95
CA ILE A 668 -25.92 -0.96 22.49
C ILE A 668 -25.68 -2.00 21.38
N ALA A 669 -26.24 -1.78 20.19
CA ALA A 669 -26.02 -2.64 19.02
C ALA A 669 -24.54 -2.65 18.59
N ILE A 670 -23.88 -1.49 18.60
CA ILE A 670 -22.44 -1.37 18.36
C ILE A 670 -21.66 -2.09 19.48
N LYS A 671 -21.99 -1.89 20.76
CA LYS A 671 -21.29 -2.56 21.88
C LYS A 671 -21.30 -4.09 21.75
N ASN A 672 -22.43 -4.64 21.33
CA ASN A 672 -22.64 -6.08 21.20
C ASN A 672 -22.20 -6.64 19.84
N CYS A 673 -21.84 -5.79 18.88
CA CYS A 673 -21.54 -6.17 17.51
C CYS A 673 -22.66 -7.04 16.88
N ASP A 674 -23.93 -6.66 17.06
CA ASP A 674 -25.07 -7.47 16.65
C ASP A 674 -25.32 -7.38 15.13
N PRO A 675 -25.20 -8.49 14.38
CA PRO A 675 -25.45 -8.49 12.93
C PRO A 675 -26.94 -8.35 12.55
N LYS A 676 -27.88 -8.54 13.49
CA LYS A 676 -29.33 -8.46 13.26
C LYS A 676 -29.94 -7.09 13.57
N ALA A 677 -29.18 -6.22 14.23
CA ALA A 677 -29.61 -4.86 14.54
C ALA A 677 -29.69 -3.97 13.29
N GLU A 678 -30.12 -2.73 13.46
CA GLU A 678 -30.09 -1.73 12.39
C GLU A 678 -28.64 -1.47 11.93
N LEU A 679 -28.48 -1.14 10.65
CA LEU A 679 -27.16 -0.95 10.07
C LEU A 679 -26.48 0.26 10.70
N MET A 680 -25.26 0.08 11.19
CA MET A 680 -24.34 1.15 11.54
C MET A 680 -23.00 0.84 10.89
N LEU A 681 -22.65 1.60 9.84
CA LEU A 681 -21.38 1.48 9.12
C LEU A 681 -20.66 2.82 9.11
N TYR A 682 -19.36 2.80 9.33
CA TYR A 682 -18.51 3.98 9.19
C TYR A 682 -17.64 3.87 7.95
N VAL A 683 -17.72 4.87 7.06
CA VAL A 683 -16.79 5.01 5.93
C VAL A 683 -15.61 5.83 6.41
N SER A 684 -14.41 5.24 6.39
CA SER A 684 -13.19 5.91 6.84
C SER A 684 -12.46 6.65 5.73
N LYS A 685 -12.45 6.11 4.51
CA LYS A 685 -11.79 6.71 3.35
C LYS A 685 -12.45 6.30 2.03
N MET A 686 -12.16 7.08 1.00
CA MET A 686 -12.51 6.77 -0.38
C MET A 686 -11.28 6.18 -1.08
N VAL A 687 -11.41 4.99 -1.65
CA VAL A 687 -10.33 4.29 -2.37
C VAL A 687 -10.53 4.50 -3.87
N PRO A 688 -9.54 5.03 -4.60
CA PRO A 688 -9.65 5.19 -6.04
C PRO A 688 -9.75 3.83 -6.73
N THR A 689 -10.60 3.75 -7.74
CA THR A 689 -10.75 2.54 -8.56
C THR A 689 -9.84 2.58 -9.79
N SER A 690 -9.66 1.44 -10.46
CA SER A 690 -8.99 1.40 -11.78
C SER A 690 -9.73 2.24 -12.82
N ASP A 691 -11.03 2.42 -12.65
CA ASP A 691 -11.87 3.21 -13.53
C ASP A 691 -11.77 4.69 -13.13
N LYS A 692 -11.14 5.50 -13.99
CA LYS A 692 -10.94 6.93 -13.71
C LYS A 692 -12.26 7.63 -13.35
N GLY A 693 -12.30 8.21 -12.15
CA GLY A 693 -13.42 9.05 -11.68
C GLY A 693 -14.44 8.36 -10.79
N ARG A 694 -14.28 7.08 -10.45
CA ARG A 694 -15.09 6.40 -9.43
C ARG A 694 -14.25 6.01 -8.22
N PHE A 695 -14.88 6.07 -7.05
CA PHE A 695 -14.26 5.70 -5.78
C PHE A 695 -15.10 4.61 -5.08
N TYR A 696 -14.41 3.72 -4.38
CA TYR A 696 -15.03 2.82 -3.42
C TYR A 696 -15.02 3.47 -2.05
N ALA A 697 -16.17 3.48 -1.37
CA ALA A 697 -16.24 3.86 0.03
C ALA A 697 -15.72 2.69 0.87
N PHE A 698 -14.57 2.86 1.50
CA PHE A 698 -13.96 1.84 2.35
C PHE A 698 -14.33 2.11 3.80
N GLY A 699 -14.85 1.10 4.48
CA GLY A 699 -15.41 1.27 5.82
C GLY A 699 -15.62 -0.04 6.56
N ARG A 700 -16.16 0.08 7.76
CA ARG A 700 -16.45 -1.06 8.65
C ARG A 700 -17.90 -1.06 9.08
N VAL A 701 -18.53 -2.23 9.02
CA VAL A 701 -19.85 -2.48 9.61
C VAL A 701 -19.65 -2.68 11.12
N PHE A 702 -20.24 -1.83 11.95
CA PHE A 702 -20.21 -1.96 13.40
C PHE A 702 -21.44 -2.70 13.94
N ALA A 703 -22.62 -2.44 13.38
CA ALA A 703 -23.85 -3.16 13.71
C ALA A 703 -24.69 -3.42 12.45
N GLY A 704 -25.54 -4.44 12.50
CA GLY A 704 -26.38 -4.88 11.39
C GLY A 704 -25.63 -5.61 10.27
N THR A 705 -26.30 -5.77 9.14
CA THR A 705 -25.75 -6.42 7.94
C THR A 705 -25.99 -5.55 6.72
N VAL A 706 -24.93 -5.21 5.97
CA VAL A 706 -25.07 -4.45 4.73
C VAL A 706 -25.30 -5.41 3.55
N LYS A 707 -26.20 -5.04 2.64
CA LYS A 707 -26.51 -5.83 1.43
C LYS A 707 -26.47 -4.98 0.18
N SER A 708 -26.09 -5.60 -0.94
CA SER A 708 -26.22 -4.98 -2.26
C SER A 708 -27.70 -4.65 -2.56
N GLY A 709 -27.97 -3.43 -3.04
CA GLY A 709 -29.32 -2.92 -3.31
C GLY A 709 -30.06 -2.33 -2.10
N MET A 710 -29.51 -2.43 -0.89
CA MET A 710 -30.12 -1.89 0.32
C MET A 710 -30.17 -0.35 0.28
N LYS A 711 -31.33 0.24 0.61
CA LYS A 711 -31.45 1.70 0.80
C LYS A 711 -30.87 2.08 2.15
N VAL A 712 -29.91 2.99 2.13
CA VAL A 712 -29.23 3.50 3.32
C VAL A 712 -29.29 5.02 3.38
N ARG A 713 -29.24 5.54 4.60
CA ARG A 713 -29.08 6.95 4.92
C ARG A 713 -27.60 7.23 5.06
N ILE A 714 -27.09 8.10 4.21
CA ILE A 714 -25.72 8.59 4.17
C ILE A 714 -25.71 9.88 4.97
N GLN A 715 -25.14 9.84 6.17
CA GLN A 715 -24.95 10.98 7.05
C GLN A 715 -23.53 11.50 6.87
N GLY A 716 -23.39 12.74 6.41
CA GLY A 716 -22.09 13.39 6.34
C GLY A 716 -21.60 13.85 7.72
N PRO A 717 -20.35 14.36 7.81
CA PRO A 717 -19.70 14.70 9.08
C PRO A 717 -20.46 15.68 9.96
N ASN A 718 -21.24 16.59 9.38
CA ASN A 718 -21.91 17.68 10.10
C ASN A 718 -23.39 17.41 10.38
N TYR A 719 -23.88 16.22 10.03
CA TYR A 719 -25.28 15.84 10.26
C TYR A 719 -25.64 15.91 11.75
N GLN A 720 -26.81 16.48 12.03
CA GLN A 720 -27.43 16.51 13.36
C GLN A 720 -28.82 15.89 13.28
N VAL A 721 -29.18 15.13 14.30
CA VAL A 721 -30.48 14.44 14.36
C VAL A 721 -31.62 15.45 14.24
N GLY A 722 -32.56 15.18 13.34
CA GLY A 722 -33.72 16.04 13.05
C GLY A 722 -33.50 17.11 11.98
N LYS A 723 -32.24 17.41 11.59
CA LYS A 723 -31.95 18.29 10.45
C LYS A 723 -31.84 17.48 9.15
N LYS A 724 -32.21 18.10 8.03
CA LYS A 724 -32.02 17.54 6.68
C LYS A 724 -30.68 17.92 6.05
N ASP A 725 -29.89 18.72 6.76
CA ASP A 725 -28.58 19.15 6.30
C ASP A 725 -27.59 17.98 6.33
N ASP A 726 -26.77 17.86 5.29
CA ASP A 726 -25.75 16.79 5.13
C ASP A 726 -26.31 15.34 5.22
N LEU A 727 -27.55 15.12 4.76
CA LEU A 727 -28.23 13.83 4.74
C LEU A 727 -28.67 13.43 3.32
N PHE A 728 -28.30 12.22 2.89
CA PHE A 728 -28.72 11.65 1.60
C PHE A 728 -29.29 10.24 1.76
N VAL A 729 -30.36 9.90 1.03
CA VAL A 729 -30.94 8.54 1.06
C VAL A 729 -30.79 7.89 -0.31
N LYS A 730 -29.95 6.84 -0.39
CA LYS A 730 -29.60 6.17 -1.64
C LYS A 730 -29.38 4.68 -1.43
N ALA A 731 -29.53 3.91 -2.51
CA ALA A 731 -29.27 2.47 -2.48
C ALA A 731 -27.79 2.18 -2.73
N ILE A 732 -27.23 1.24 -1.99
CA ILE A 732 -25.88 0.71 -2.23
C ILE A 732 -25.91 -0.10 -3.52
N GLN A 733 -25.03 0.20 -4.47
CA GLN A 733 -25.04 -0.49 -5.76
C GLN A 733 -24.46 -1.90 -5.62
N ARG A 734 -23.27 -2.02 -5.02
CA ARG A 734 -22.56 -3.30 -4.79
C ARG A 734 -21.70 -3.23 -3.53
N THR A 735 -21.56 -4.37 -2.88
CA THR A 735 -20.62 -4.65 -1.78
C THR A 735 -19.42 -5.43 -2.33
N VAL A 736 -18.21 -5.00 -2.00
CA VAL A 736 -16.96 -5.61 -2.49
C VAL A 736 -15.95 -5.82 -1.36
N LEU A 737 -15.32 -6.99 -1.34
CA LEU A 737 -14.16 -7.31 -0.50
C LEU A 737 -12.90 -6.75 -1.15
N MET A 738 -12.09 -6.04 -0.38
CA MET A 738 -10.80 -5.52 -0.83
C MET A 738 -9.72 -6.60 -0.64
N MET A 739 -9.07 -7.02 -1.73
CA MET A 739 -8.02 -8.05 -1.76
C MET A 739 -6.73 -7.49 -2.34
N GLY A 740 -6.16 -6.48 -1.67
CA GLY A 740 -4.98 -5.76 -2.14
C GLY A 740 -5.26 -5.03 -3.45
N ARG A 741 -4.69 -5.53 -4.56
CA ARG A 741 -4.87 -4.97 -5.91
C ARG A 741 -6.21 -5.33 -6.55
N GLY A 742 -6.85 -6.41 -6.10
CA GLY A 742 -8.12 -6.89 -6.63
C GLY A 742 -9.29 -6.55 -5.72
N VAL A 743 -10.50 -6.61 -6.29
CA VAL A 743 -11.75 -6.57 -5.53
C VAL A 743 -12.61 -7.77 -5.89
N GLU A 744 -13.20 -8.40 -4.89
CA GLU A 744 -14.12 -9.53 -5.05
C GLU A 744 -15.52 -9.09 -4.66
N GLN A 745 -16.53 -9.41 -5.47
CA GLN A 745 -17.90 -9.03 -5.17
C GLN A 745 -18.52 -10.01 -4.16
N ILE A 746 -19.20 -9.47 -3.16
CA ILE A 746 -19.99 -10.25 -2.19
C ILE A 746 -21.39 -9.68 -2.11
N ASP A 747 -22.39 -10.49 -1.74
CA ASP A 747 -23.79 -10.04 -1.70
C ASP A 747 -24.13 -9.27 -0.42
N ASP A 748 -23.55 -9.71 0.70
CA ASP A 748 -23.79 -9.16 2.02
C ASP A 748 -22.55 -9.24 2.94
N CYS A 749 -22.50 -8.37 3.94
CA CYS A 749 -21.42 -8.31 4.92
C CYS A 749 -21.98 -8.02 6.33
N PRO A 750 -21.78 -8.92 7.31
CA PRO A 750 -22.27 -8.75 8.68
C PRO A 750 -21.37 -7.83 9.52
N ALA A 751 -21.90 -7.41 10.68
CA ALA A 751 -21.20 -6.61 11.68
C ALA A 751 -19.81 -7.17 12.06
N GLY A 752 -18.88 -6.26 12.32
CA GLY A 752 -17.50 -6.56 12.73
C GLY A 752 -16.50 -6.63 11.57
N ASN A 753 -16.96 -6.67 10.32
CA ASN A 753 -16.12 -6.81 9.13
C ASN A 753 -15.86 -5.49 8.40
N ILE A 754 -14.75 -5.46 7.66
CA ILE A 754 -14.34 -4.34 6.81
C ILE A 754 -14.77 -4.62 5.37
N ILE A 755 -15.30 -3.60 4.68
CA ILE A 755 -15.88 -3.75 3.34
C ILE A 755 -15.67 -2.50 2.48
N GLY A 756 -15.64 -2.70 1.16
CA GLY A 756 -15.76 -1.65 0.16
C GLY A 756 -17.19 -1.55 -0.38
N LEU A 757 -17.68 -0.34 -0.57
CA LEU A 757 -19.02 -0.07 -1.10
C LEU A 757 -18.95 0.76 -2.38
N VAL A 758 -19.80 0.41 -3.34
CA VAL A 758 -19.91 1.10 -4.64
C VAL A 758 -21.20 1.91 -4.71
N GLY A 759 -21.13 3.14 -5.20
CA GLY A 759 -22.29 4.02 -5.47
C GLY A 759 -22.58 5.11 -4.42
N ILE A 760 -21.69 5.29 -3.43
CA ILE A 760 -21.82 6.30 -2.36
C ILE A 760 -20.97 7.56 -2.65
N ASP A 761 -20.00 7.46 -3.55
CA ASP A 761 -18.97 8.46 -3.85
C ASP A 761 -19.49 9.82 -4.34
N GLN A 762 -20.72 9.88 -4.83
CA GLN A 762 -21.35 11.14 -5.24
C GLN A 762 -21.86 11.95 -4.05
N PHE A 763 -22.27 11.30 -2.97
CA PHE A 763 -22.98 11.91 -1.84
C PHE A 763 -22.07 12.13 -0.63
N LEU A 764 -21.04 11.29 -0.50
CA LEU A 764 -20.07 11.40 0.58
C LEU A 764 -18.73 11.92 0.05
N LEU A 765 -18.17 12.94 0.72
CA LEU A 765 -16.88 13.52 0.33
C LEU A 765 -15.70 12.71 0.86
N LYS A 766 -15.61 12.49 2.18
CA LYS A 766 -14.44 11.88 2.84
C LYS A 766 -14.81 10.72 3.74
N SER A 767 -15.46 11.06 4.86
CA SER A 767 -15.92 10.11 5.87
C SER A 767 -17.35 10.41 6.25
N GLY A 768 -18.04 9.43 6.79
CA GLY A 768 -19.42 9.58 7.24
C GLY A 768 -20.01 8.28 7.76
N THR A 769 -21.20 8.40 8.31
CA THR A 769 -21.92 7.29 8.91
C THR A 769 -23.04 6.86 7.97
N LEU A 770 -23.14 5.56 7.71
CA LEU A 770 -24.25 4.97 6.96
C LEU A 770 -25.13 4.21 7.94
N THR A 771 -26.43 4.50 7.90
CA THR A 771 -27.41 3.85 8.75
C THR A 771 -28.72 3.55 8.03
N THR A 772 -29.48 2.59 8.54
CA THR A 772 -30.88 2.38 8.14
C THR A 772 -31.85 3.17 9.01
N SER A 773 -31.42 3.59 10.20
CA SER A 773 -32.27 4.23 11.21
C SER A 773 -32.49 5.72 10.99
N GLU A 774 -33.63 6.24 11.41
CA GLU A 774 -33.86 7.69 11.46
C GLU A 774 -33.30 8.36 12.71
N THR A 775 -33.23 7.61 13.82
CA THR A 775 -32.84 8.12 15.15
C THR A 775 -31.34 8.06 15.39
N ALA A 776 -30.59 7.35 14.54
CA ALA A 776 -29.16 7.17 14.71
C ALA A 776 -28.39 8.50 14.59
N HIS A 777 -27.55 8.74 15.61
CA HIS A 777 -26.54 9.77 15.63
C HIS A 777 -25.32 9.38 14.77
N ASN A 778 -24.54 10.39 14.41
CA ASN A 778 -23.27 10.18 13.73
C ASN A 778 -22.27 9.46 14.63
N MET A 779 -21.39 8.67 14.01
CA MET A 779 -20.14 8.28 14.62
C MET A 779 -19.17 9.46 14.63
N LYS A 780 -18.35 9.56 15.68
CA LYS A 780 -17.43 10.67 15.91
C LYS A 780 -16.47 10.82 14.74
N VAL A 781 -16.34 12.03 14.21
CA VAL A 781 -15.40 12.29 13.10
C VAL A 781 -13.96 12.09 13.56
N MET A 782 -13.08 11.63 12.67
CA MET A 782 -11.66 11.47 12.97
C MET A 782 -11.00 12.84 13.19
N LYS A 783 -10.20 12.95 14.26
CA LYS A 783 -9.29 14.08 14.44
C LYS A 783 -7.97 13.73 13.78
N PHE A 784 -7.59 14.45 12.74
CA PHE A 784 -6.26 14.31 12.15
C PHE A 784 -5.25 15.04 13.03
N SER A 785 -4.16 14.37 13.39
CA SER A 785 -3.12 14.99 14.22
C SER A 785 -2.26 16.01 13.48
N VAL A 786 -2.35 16.05 12.15
CA VAL A 786 -1.56 16.96 11.31
C VAL A 786 -2.51 17.84 10.51
N SER A 787 -2.24 19.13 10.53
CA SER A 787 -2.96 20.13 9.73
C SER A 787 -2.26 20.34 8.38
N PRO A 788 -3.00 20.58 7.30
CA PRO A 788 -2.42 20.90 6.00
C PRO A 788 -1.90 22.35 5.99
N VAL A 789 -0.61 22.53 6.31
CA VAL A 789 0.03 23.84 6.45
C VAL A 789 0.66 24.37 5.16
N VAL A 790 1.02 23.48 4.23
CA VAL A 790 1.68 23.84 2.97
C VAL A 790 0.62 24.06 1.89
N GLN A 791 0.61 25.24 1.28
CA GLN A 791 -0.40 25.64 0.30
C GLN A 791 0.24 26.02 -1.03
N VAL A 792 -0.41 25.65 -2.13
CA VAL A 792 0.00 26.06 -3.48
C VAL A 792 -1.22 26.50 -4.28
N ALA A 793 -1.06 27.56 -5.06
CA ALA A 793 -2.04 27.96 -6.06
C ALA A 793 -1.83 27.15 -7.35
N VAL A 794 -2.92 26.58 -7.86
CA VAL A 794 -2.96 25.71 -9.03
C VAL A 794 -3.86 26.33 -10.10
N GLU A 795 -3.29 26.56 -11.28
CA GLU A 795 -3.99 27.06 -12.46
C GLU A 795 -3.86 26.06 -13.61
N VAL A 796 -4.81 26.07 -14.54
CA VAL A 796 -4.65 25.36 -15.83
C VAL A 796 -3.80 26.19 -16.78
N LYS A 797 -2.93 25.55 -17.57
CA LYS A 797 -2.20 26.27 -18.64
C LYS A 797 -3.16 26.79 -19.73
N ASN A 798 -4.21 26.04 -20.02
CA ASN A 798 -5.24 26.39 -20.98
C ASN A 798 -6.54 26.73 -20.26
N GLY A 799 -7.06 27.94 -20.43
CA GLY A 799 -8.30 28.37 -19.76
C GLY A 799 -9.53 27.49 -20.06
N ASN A 800 -9.58 26.86 -21.23
CA ASN A 800 -10.66 25.95 -21.63
C ASN A 800 -10.75 24.69 -20.76
N ASP A 801 -9.66 24.32 -20.09
CA ASP A 801 -9.59 23.13 -19.25
C ASP A 801 -9.99 23.40 -17.78
N LEU A 802 -10.37 24.64 -17.44
CA LEU A 802 -10.77 25.02 -16.08
C LEU A 802 -11.87 24.12 -15.47
N PRO A 803 -12.92 23.71 -16.21
CA PRO A 803 -13.92 22.79 -15.66
C PRO A 803 -13.34 21.43 -15.25
N LYS A 804 -12.32 20.94 -15.98
CA LYS A 804 -11.63 19.68 -15.63
C LYS A 804 -10.78 19.84 -14.38
N LEU A 805 -10.15 21.00 -14.18
CA LEU A 805 -9.43 21.30 -12.94
C LEU A 805 -10.37 21.32 -11.74
N VAL A 806 -11.52 22.01 -11.84
CA VAL A 806 -12.49 22.07 -10.75
C VAL A 806 -13.01 20.68 -10.38
N GLU A 807 -13.33 19.86 -11.38
CA GLU A 807 -13.74 18.47 -11.15
C GLU A 807 -12.59 17.61 -10.60
N GLY A 808 -11.36 17.80 -11.08
CA GLY A 808 -10.17 17.14 -10.57
C GLY A 808 -9.86 17.48 -9.12
N LEU A 809 -10.01 18.75 -8.72
CA LEU A 809 -9.82 19.22 -7.34
C LEU A 809 -10.86 18.62 -6.38
N LYS A 810 -12.11 18.46 -6.84
CA LYS A 810 -13.13 17.74 -6.06
C LYS A 810 -12.76 16.28 -5.87
N ARG A 811 -12.25 15.61 -6.90
CA ARG A 811 -11.80 14.21 -6.82
C ARG A 811 -10.57 14.05 -5.93
N LEU A 812 -9.62 14.97 -6.00
CA LEU A 812 -8.45 14.99 -5.13
C LEU A 812 -8.87 15.12 -3.65
N SER A 813 -9.78 16.05 -3.36
CA SER A 813 -10.31 16.23 -1.99
C SER A 813 -11.05 15.01 -1.47
N LYS A 814 -11.64 14.19 -2.34
CA LYS A 814 -12.26 12.90 -1.95
C LYS A 814 -11.22 11.80 -1.72
N SER A 815 -10.20 11.75 -2.58
CA SER A 815 -9.14 10.72 -2.57
C SER A 815 -8.24 10.80 -1.34
N ASP A 816 -8.01 12.00 -0.82
CA ASP A 816 -7.15 12.21 0.34
C ASP A 816 -7.92 12.79 1.54
N PRO A 817 -7.90 12.14 2.72
CA PRO A 817 -8.60 12.63 3.90
C PRO A 817 -8.14 14.01 4.39
N CYS A 818 -6.87 14.38 4.23
CA CYS A 818 -6.33 15.62 4.81
C CYS A 818 -6.23 16.78 3.81
N VAL A 819 -6.13 16.49 2.51
CA VAL A 819 -6.05 17.55 1.49
C VAL A 819 -7.28 18.45 1.55
N LEU A 820 -7.03 19.75 1.53
CA LEU A 820 -8.07 20.77 1.39
C LEU A 820 -7.90 21.44 0.03
N THR A 821 -9.00 21.53 -0.71
CA THR A 821 -9.07 22.29 -1.95
C THR A 821 -10.16 23.34 -1.82
N TYR A 822 -9.80 24.60 -2.05
CA TYR A 822 -10.75 25.70 -1.99
C TYR A 822 -10.34 26.81 -2.95
N MET A 823 -11.27 27.71 -3.26
CA MET A 823 -10.98 28.90 -4.04
C MET A 823 -10.69 30.05 -3.09
N SER A 824 -9.55 30.69 -3.27
CA SER A 824 -9.18 31.93 -2.59
C SER A 824 -10.17 33.05 -2.97
N PRO A 825 -10.40 34.05 -2.10
CA PRO A 825 -11.13 35.28 -2.47
C PRO A 825 -10.54 35.99 -3.70
N SER A 826 -9.25 35.80 -3.99
CA SER A 826 -8.58 36.30 -5.20
C SER A 826 -8.95 35.55 -6.49
N GLY A 827 -9.72 34.46 -6.41
CA GLY A 827 -10.08 33.61 -7.55
C GLY A 827 -9.07 32.50 -7.86
N GLU A 828 -7.97 32.39 -7.11
CA GLU A 828 -7.00 31.30 -7.27
C GLU A 828 -7.51 30.00 -6.64
N HIS A 829 -7.26 28.84 -7.28
CA HIS A 829 -7.54 27.54 -6.67
C HIS A 829 -6.35 27.11 -5.82
N ILE A 830 -6.58 26.91 -4.52
CA ILE A 830 -5.54 26.52 -3.56
C ILE A 830 -5.67 25.03 -3.24
N VAL A 831 -4.53 24.34 -3.25
CA VAL A 831 -4.36 22.98 -2.73
C VAL A 831 -3.49 23.07 -1.49
N ALA A 832 -4.02 22.64 -0.34
CA ALA A 832 -3.30 22.57 0.92
C ALA A 832 -3.03 21.12 1.32
N ALA A 833 -1.78 20.85 1.70
CA ALA A 833 -1.26 19.54 2.09
C ALA A 833 -0.42 19.64 3.38
N THR A 834 -0.12 18.49 3.99
CA THR A 834 0.63 18.38 5.27
C THR A 834 2.10 18.72 5.13
N GLY A 835 2.73 18.35 4.01
CA GLY A 835 4.15 18.52 3.74
C GLY A 835 4.47 18.61 2.25
N GLU A 836 5.74 18.82 1.94
CA GLU A 836 6.24 19.00 0.55
C GLU A 836 6.03 17.72 -0.28
N LEU A 837 6.37 16.56 0.27
CA LEU A 837 6.22 15.28 -0.43
C LEU A 837 4.74 14.95 -0.67
N HIS A 838 3.89 15.17 0.34
CA HIS A 838 2.44 15.02 0.18
C HIS A 838 1.91 15.89 -0.96
N LEU A 839 2.32 17.16 -1.00
CA LEU A 839 1.89 18.11 -2.01
C LEU A 839 2.35 17.71 -3.42
N GLU A 840 3.60 17.28 -3.56
CA GLU A 840 4.14 16.79 -4.84
C GLU A 840 3.29 15.64 -5.40
N ILE A 841 2.96 14.65 -4.57
CA ILE A 841 2.13 13.51 -4.95
C ILE A 841 0.70 13.96 -5.29
N CYS A 842 0.10 14.85 -4.50
CA CYS A 842 -1.23 15.38 -4.78
C CYS A 842 -1.30 16.14 -6.11
N LEU A 843 -0.27 16.93 -6.43
CA LEU A 843 -0.19 17.67 -7.68
C LEU A 843 0.03 16.73 -8.88
N ASN A 844 0.84 15.69 -8.71
CA ASN A 844 1.01 14.64 -9.72
C ASN A 844 -0.30 13.88 -9.96
N ASP A 845 -1.00 13.48 -8.91
CA ASP A 845 -2.32 12.81 -8.99
C ASP A 845 -3.36 13.71 -9.66
N LEU A 846 -3.35 15.01 -9.32
CA LEU A 846 -4.22 15.99 -9.95
C LEU A 846 -3.93 16.13 -11.46
N GLN A 847 -2.67 16.25 -11.84
CA GLN A 847 -2.25 16.45 -13.22
C GLN A 847 -2.44 15.19 -14.09
N GLN A 848 -2.13 13.99 -13.57
CA GLN A 848 -2.11 12.75 -14.35
C GLN A 848 -3.44 11.97 -14.28
N ASP A 849 -4.06 11.88 -13.11
CA ASP A 849 -5.17 10.95 -12.86
C ASP A 849 -6.52 11.63 -12.69
N HIS A 850 -6.59 12.74 -11.95
CA HIS A 850 -7.87 13.38 -11.62
C HIS A 850 -8.33 14.38 -12.68
N ALA A 851 -7.52 15.40 -12.98
CA ALA A 851 -7.84 16.44 -13.96
C ALA A 851 -7.33 16.08 -15.37
N GLY A 852 -6.17 15.42 -15.47
CA GLY A 852 -5.59 14.99 -16.76
C GLY A 852 -5.16 16.16 -17.65
N VAL A 853 -4.77 17.29 -17.05
CA VAL A 853 -4.44 18.54 -17.75
C VAL A 853 -3.16 19.14 -17.19
N PRO A 854 -2.33 19.79 -18.03
CA PRO A 854 -1.09 20.39 -17.56
C PRO A 854 -1.39 21.60 -16.66
N LEU A 855 -0.78 21.59 -15.48
CA LEU A 855 -0.98 22.61 -14.46
C LEU A 855 0.14 23.66 -14.49
N LYS A 856 -0.18 24.86 -14.03
CA LYS A 856 0.75 25.92 -13.64
C LYS A 856 0.65 26.05 -12.12
N ILE A 857 1.77 25.86 -11.46
CA ILE A 857 1.86 25.63 -10.01
C ILE A 857 2.66 26.81 -9.44
N SER A 858 2.11 27.53 -8.47
CA SER A 858 2.83 28.60 -7.77
C SER A 858 3.88 28.03 -6.82
N PRO A 859 4.85 28.85 -6.36
CA PRO A 859 5.66 28.49 -5.20
C PRO A 859 4.77 28.15 -3.99
N PRO A 860 5.22 27.23 -3.11
CA PRO A 860 4.50 26.91 -1.90
C PRO A 860 4.50 28.09 -0.93
N VAL A 861 3.38 28.30 -0.27
CA VAL A 861 3.13 29.33 0.73
C VAL A 861 2.63 28.63 2.00
N VAL A 862 2.94 29.22 3.16
CA VAL A 862 2.54 28.67 4.46
C VAL A 862 1.30 29.38 4.99
N ALA A 863 0.42 28.63 5.64
CA ALA A 863 -0.70 29.21 6.38
C ALA A 863 -0.20 29.86 7.68
N TYR A 864 -0.47 31.15 7.87
CA TYR A 864 -0.20 31.87 9.11
C TYR A 864 -1.46 31.94 9.97
N ARG A 865 -1.28 32.27 11.26
CA ARG A 865 -2.36 32.64 12.18
C ARG A 865 -2.14 34.05 12.68
N GLU A 866 -3.20 34.70 13.12
CA GLU A 866 -3.11 36.02 13.75
C GLU A 866 -3.43 35.90 15.24
N THR A 867 -2.67 36.61 16.07
CA THR A 867 -2.84 36.61 17.53
C THR A 867 -2.63 38.01 18.10
N VAL A 868 -2.70 38.15 19.42
CA VAL A 868 -2.42 39.40 20.15
C VAL A 868 -1.35 39.14 21.20
N GLU A 869 -0.50 40.12 21.49
CA GLU A 869 0.56 39.98 22.50
C GLU A 869 0.13 40.53 23.86
N SER A 870 -0.71 41.57 23.89
CA SER A 870 -1.10 42.26 25.12
C SER A 870 -2.60 42.52 25.18
N GLU A 871 -3.11 42.93 26.35
CA GLU A 871 -4.51 43.35 26.48
C GLU A 871 -4.76 44.64 25.67
N SER A 872 -5.96 44.76 25.08
CA SER A 872 -6.40 45.99 24.41
C SER A 872 -6.18 47.22 25.28
N ARG A 873 -5.41 48.19 24.77
CA ARG A 873 -5.09 49.44 25.48
C ARG A 873 -6.32 50.27 25.89
N ILE A 874 -7.38 50.22 25.09
CA ILE A 874 -8.68 50.86 25.36
C ILE A 874 -9.81 49.88 25.07
N VAL A 875 -10.98 50.10 25.69
CA VAL A 875 -12.19 49.33 25.37
C VAL A 875 -12.68 49.74 23.98
N ALA A 876 -12.74 48.78 23.06
CA ALA A 876 -13.22 49.03 21.71
C ALA A 876 -14.75 49.15 21.71
N LEU A 877 -15.27 50.11 20.96
CA LEU A 877 -16.70 50.34 20.78
C LEU A 877 -17.07 50.22 19.30
N SER A 878 -18.16 49.51 19.01
CA SER A 878 -18.82 49.60 17.70
C SER A 878 -20.32 49.81 17.84
N LYS A 879 -20.88 50.62 16.94
CA LYS A 879 -22.31 50.92 16.83
C LYS A 879 -22.94 50.07 15.72
N SER A 880 -24.20 49.69 15.90
CA SER A 880 -24.99 49.08 14.84
C SER A 880 -25.30 50.04 13.70
N PRO A 881 -25.63 49.54 12.50
CA PRO A 881 -26.07 50.38 11.39
C PRO A 881 -27.23 51.33 11.76
N ASN A 882 -28.16 50.88 12.62
CA ASN A 882 -29.23 51.73 13.15
C ASN A 882 -28.80 52.66 14.30
N LYS A 883 -27.53 52.62 14.73
CA LYS A 883 -26.91 53.43 15.80
C LYS A 883 -27.48 53.27 17.22
N HIS A 884 -28.46 52.39 17.40
CA HIS A 884 -29.14 52.17 18.68
C HIS A 884 -28.51 51.07 19.54
N ASN A 885 -27.80 50.12 18.92
CA ASN A 885 -27.08 49.08 19.65
C ASN A 885 -25.59 49.40 19.65
N ARG A 886 -24.92 49.15 20.76
CA ARG A 886 -23.48 49.36 20.90
C ARG A 886 -22.87 48.24 21.72
N ILE A 887 -21.76 47.70 21.24
CA ILE A 887 -21.03 46.61 21.89
C ILE A 887 -19.66 47.13 22.29
N TYR A 888 -19.27 46.88 23.54
CA TYR A 888 -17.97 47.23 24.11
C TYR A 888 -17.15 45.97 24.34
N LEU A 889 -15.98 45.88 23.72
CA LEU A 889 -15.15 44.66 23.71
C LEU A 889 -13.69 44.97 24.05
N LYS A 890 -13.04 44.04 24.77
CA LYS A 890 -11.58 43.99 24.94
C LYS A 890 -11.05 42.64 24.47
N ALA A 891 -9.86 42.63 23.87
CA ALA A 891 -9.12 41.43 23.52
C ALA A 891 -7.96 41.23 24.50
N THR A 892 -7.70 39.98 24.86
CA THR A 892 -6.63 39.55 25.75
C THR A 892 -5.99 38.28 25.18
N PRO A 893 -4.66 38.11 25.28
CA PRO A 893 -4.01 36.87 24.88
C PRO A 893 -4.40 35.73 25.84
N MET A 894 -4.50 34.52 25.30
CA MET A 894 -4.62 33.30 26.08
C MET A 894 -3.27 32.58 26.17
N GLU A 895 -3.01 31.96 27.32
CA GLU A 895 -1.82 31.14 27.53
C GLU A 895 -1.80 29.92 26.59
N GLU A 896 -0.60 29.54 26.15
CA GLU A 896 -0.44 28.49 25.14
C GLU A 896 -0.90 27.12 25.64
N GLU A 897 -0.76 26.82 26.93
CA GLU A 897 -1.26 25.57 27.52
C GLU A 897 -2.79 25.44 27.37
N VAL A 898 -3.53 26.55 27.51
CA VAL A 898 -4.98 26.59 27.31
C VAL A 898 -5.33 26.42 25.84
N ASN A 899 -4.57 27.06 24.93
CA ASN A 899 -4.76 26.93 23.49
C ASN A 899 -4.64 25.47 23.05
N LEU A 900 -3.56 24.81 23.47
CA LEU A 900 -3.32 23.40 23.19
C LEU A 900 -4.38 22.49 23.83
N ALA A 901 -4.85 22.80 25.03
CA ALA A 901 -5.90 22.03 25.69
C ALA A 901 -7.25 22.10 24.95
N ILE A 902 -7.59 23.26 24.39
CA ILE A 902 -8.78 23.45 23.54
C ILE A 902 -8.61 22.68 22.22
N GLU A 903 -7.48 22.85 21.54
CA GLU A 903 -7.20 22.20 20.24
C GLU A 903 -7.17 20.67 20.35
N ASN A 904 -6.56 20.13 21.41
CA ASN A 904 -6.57 18.69 21.70
C ASN A 904 -7.97 18.18 22.12
N GLY A 905 -8.85 19.09 22.54
CA GLY A 905 -10.20 18.79 23.01
C GLY A 905 -10.24 18.19 24.41
N ILE A 906 -9.27 18.55 25.25
CA ILE A 906 -9.34 18.35 26.70
C ILE A 906 -10.40 19.31 27.26
N ILE A 907 -10.34 20.57 26.84
CA ILE A 907 -11.39 21.56 27.05
C ILE A 907 -12.37 21.45 25.88
N ASP A 908 -13.38 20.58 26.02
CA ASP A 908 -14.39 20.40 24.98
C ASP A 908 -15.48 21.50 25.06
N PRO A 909 -15.73 22.27 23.98
CA PRO A 909 -16.84 23.22 23.89
C PRO A 909 -18.21 22.62 24.19
N ARG A 910 -18.40 21.32 23.91
CA ARG A 910 -19.65 20.58 24.10
C ARG A 910 -19.80 20.00 25.52
N ALA A 911 -18.75 19.99 26.33
CA ALA A 911 -18.82 19.49 27.70
C ALA A 911 -19.74 20.34 28.58
N ASP A 912 -20.21 19.74 29.69
CA ASP A 912 -20.99 20.48 30.69
C ASP A 912 -20.22 21.71 31.18
N VAL A 913 -20.91 22.85 31.20
CA VAL A 913 -20.31 24.16 31.49
C VAL A 913 -19.67 24.19 32.88
N LYS A 914 -20.23 23.49 33.88
CA LYS A 914 -19.68 23.49 35.24
C LYS A 914 -18.42 22.62 35.33
N VAL A 915 -18.41 21.49 34.64
CA VAL A 915 -17.24 20.60 34.57
C VAL A 915 -16.10 21.30 33.86
N ARG A 916 -16.37 21.88 32.69
CA ARG A 916 -15.39 22.66 31.92
C ARG A 916 -14.84 23.83 32.73
N ALA A 917 -15.70 24.58 33.40
CA ALA A 917 -15.26 25.74 34.18
C ALA A 917 -14.41 25.37 35.40
N ARG A 918 -14.65 24.21 36.04
CA ARG A 918 -13.78 23.71 37.11
C ARG A 918 -12.43 23.26 36.56
N LEU A 919 -12.43 22.50 35.47
CA LEU A 919 -11.20 22.07 34.80
C LEU A 919 -10.30 23.26 34.45
N MET A 920 -10.87 24.30 33.83
CA MET A 920 -10.13 25.52 33.49
C MET A 920 -9.55 26.23 34.71
N ALA A 921 -10.25 26.22 35.84
CA ALA A 921 -9.78 26.87 37.05
C ALA A 921 -8.72 26.07 37.81
N ASP A 922 -8.92 24.76 37.92
CA ASP A 922 -8.06 23.88 38.72
C ASP A 922 -6.72 23.62 38.00
N GLU A 923 -6.72 23.46 36.67
CA GLU A 923 -5.52 23.09 35.89
C GLU A 923 -4.85 24.29 35.19
N TYR A 924 -5.62 25.33 34.81
CA TYR A 924 -5.13 26.41 33.95
C TYR A 924 -5.28 27.82 34.55
N GLY A 925 -5.58 27.92 35.85
CA GLY A 925 -5.59 29.20 36.57
C GLY A 925 -6.71 30.19 36.18
N TRP A 926 -7.75 29.75 35.47
CA TRP A 926 -8.90 30.60 35.13
C TRP A 926 -9.82 30.86 36.33
N ASP A 927 -10.54 31.98 36.32
CA ASP A 927 -11.63 32.18 37.26
C ASP A 927 -12.85 31.31 36.89
N VAL A 928 -13.35 30.54 37.87
CA VAL A 928 -14.50 29.62 37.68
C VAL A 928 -15.75 30.35 37.19
N SER A 929 -15.97 31.59 37.65
CA SER A 929 -17.13 32.39 37.28
C SER A 929 -17.03 32.90 35.85
N GLU A 930 -15.84 33.29 35.39
CA GLU A 930 -15.58 33.70 34.01
C GLU A 930 -15.66 32.52 33.05
N ALA A 931 -15.07 31.38 33.41
CA ALA A 931 -15.10 30.17 32.57
C ALA A 931 -16.54 29.64 32.34
N ARG A 932 -17.45 29.87 33.30
CA ARG A 932 -18.89 29.56 33.13
C ARG A 932 -19.60 30.49 32.15
N LYS A 933 -19.08 31.70 31.95
CA LYS A 933 -19.66 32.73 31.09
C LYS A 933 -19.07 32.73 29.67
N ILE A 934 -18.28 31.72 29.32
CA ILE A 934 -17.87 31.48 27.93
C ILE A 934 -19.10 31.18 27.08
N TRP A 935 -19.34 32.00 26.06
CA TRP A 935 -20.49 31.85 25.17
C TRP A 935 -20.25 30.86 24.03
N CYS A 936 -19.10 30.99 23.37
CA CYS A 936 -18.69 30.09 22.31
C CYS A 936 -17.16 30.10 22.12
N PHE A 937 -16.68 29.05 21.46
CA PHE A 937 -15.32 28.90 20.97
C PHE A 937 -15.31 29.16 19.47
N GLY A 938 -14.21 29.63 18.89
CA GLY A 938 -14.13 29.89 17.45
C GLY A 938 -12.71 29.82 16.89
N PRO A 939 -12.55 29.61 15.57
CA PRO A 939 -13.59 29.40 14.56
C PRO A 939 -14.30 28.04 14.66
N ASP A 940 -15.45 27.94 13.97
CA ASP A 940 -16.29 26.74 13.77
C ASP A 940 -16.69 26.00 15.07
N GLY A 941 -16.71 26.71 16.21
CA GLY A 941 -17.12 26.15 17.50
C GLY A 941 -16.03 25.36 18.25
N THR A 942 -14.83 25.18 17.69
CA THR A 942 -13.76 24.36 18.29
C THR A 942 -12.40 25.04 18.36
N GLY A 943 -12.22 26.19 17.69
CA GLY A 943 -10.94 26.89 17.70
C GLY A 943 -10.59 27.53 19.05
N ALA A 944 -9.30 27.75 19.28
CA ALA A 944 -8.74 28.38 20.47
C ALA A 944 -8.95 29.90 20.51
N ASN A 945 -10.20 30.35 20.38
CA ASN A 945 -10.61 31.73 20.67
C ASN A 945 -11.93 31.68 21.42
N VAL A 946 -12.11 32.53 22.43
CA VAL A 946 -13.30 32.49 23.29
C VAL A 946 -13.92 33.87 23.44
N VAL A 947 -15.26 33.90 23.51
CA VAL A 947 -16.01 35.09 23.93
C VAL A 947 -16.50 34.87 25.35
N VAL A 948 -16.17 35.79 26.24
CA VAL A 948 -16.56 35.79 27.65
C VAL A 948 -17.46 36.99 27.93
N ASP A 949 -18.58 36.74 28.60
CA ASP A 949 -19.48 37.79 29.08
C ASP A 949 -19.04 38.31 30.44
N GLU A 950 -18.59 39.55 30.49
CA GLU A 950 -18.22 40.27 31.72
C GLU A 950 -19.22 41.38 32.07
N THR A 951 -20.33 41.46 31.34
CA THR A 951 -21.34 42.51 31.53
C THR A 951 -22.05 42.37 32.88
N LYS A 952 -22.58 43.50 33.39
CA LYS A 952 -23.32 43.55 34.65
C LYS A 952 -24.69 44.17 34.44
N ALA A 953 -25.74 43.39 34.69
CA ALA A 953 -27.14 43.82 34.68
C ALA A 953 -27.67 44.39 33.35
N VAL A 954 -27.22 43.84 32.21
CA VAL A 954 -27.74 44.21 30.87
C VAL A 954 -29.01 43.43 30.54
N GLN A 955 -30.08 44.15 30.18
CA GLN A 955 -31.34 43.54 29.74
C GLN A 955 -31.24 43.01 28.30
N TYR A 956 -32.01 41.97 27.97
CA TYR A 956 -32.12 41.37 26.62
C TYR A 956 -30.83 40.72 26.06
N LEU A 957 -29.78 40.56 26.88
CA LEU A 957 -28.48 40.01 26.46
C LEU A 957 -28.60 38.57 25.88
N ASN A 958 -29.46 37.74 26.47
CA ASN A 958 -29.67 36.37 26.01
C ASN A 958 -30.29 36.28 24.60
N GLU A 959 -31.05 37.30 24.17
CA GLU A 959 -31.70 37.31 22.86
C GLU A 959 -30.69 37.55 21.73
N ILE A 960 -29.62 38.29 22.00
CA ILE A 960 -28.59 38.60 21.00
C ILE A 960 -27.47 37.55 20.96
N LYS A 961 -27.45 36.58 21.90
CA LYS A 961 -26.36 35.61 22.06
C LYS A 961 -26.05 34.87 20.77
N ASP A 962 -27.07 34.37 20.07
CA ASP A 962 -26.88 33.63 18.81
C ASP A 962 -26.36 34.52 17.68
N HIS A 963 -26.74 35.81 17.67
CA HIS A 963 -26.25 36.79 16.72
C HIS A 963 -24.80 37.20 17.00
N VAL A 964 -24.43 37.36 18.28
CA VAL A 964 -23.05 37.60 18.70
C VAL A 964 -22.18 36.41 18.35
N ASN A 965 -22.62 35.19 18.66
CA ASN A 965 -21.91 33.97 18.30
C ASN A 965 -21.66 33.90 16.79
N SER A 966 -22.69 34.12 15.97
CA SER A 966 -22.57 34.10 14.51
C SER A 966 -21.64 35.21 13.97
N GLY A 967 -21.71 36.42 14.54
CA GLY A 967 -20.82 37.52 14.19
C GLY A 967 -19.37 37.27 14.60
N PHE A 968 -19.17 36.66 15.77
CA PHE A 968 -17.87 36.25 16.27
C PHE A 968 -17.22 35.18 15.41
N GLN A 969 -17.96 34.10 15.07
CA GLN A 969 -17.45 33.03 14.18
C GLN A 969 -17.00 33.60 12.83
N TRP A 970 -17.71 34.60 12.31
CA TRP A 970 -17.32 35.27 11.08
C TRP A 970 -16.04 36.10 11.26
N ALA A 971 -15.91 36.83 12.36
CA ALA A 971 -14.75 37.67 12.65
C ALA A 971 -13.46 36.85 12.86
N VAL A 972 -13.52 35.78 13.65
CA VAL A 972 -12.33 34.96 13.94
C VAL A 972 -11.85 34.12 12.75
N LYS A 973 -12.70 33.95 11.73
CA LYS A 973 -12.36 33.24 10.50
C LYS A 973 -11.57 34.11 9.52
N GLU A 974 -11.78 35.42 9.55
CA GLU A 974 -11.14 36.41 8.67
C GLU A 974 -10.54 37.52 9.53
N GLY A 975 -9.29 37.38 9.96
CA GLY A 975 -8.59 38.36 10.79
C GLY A 975 -8.34 39.72 10.09
N PRO A 976 -8.03 40.79 10.84
CA PRO A 976 -7.81 42.12 10.29
C PRO A 976 -6.46 42.30 9.57
N LEU A 977 -5.42 41.50 9.89
CA LEU A 977 -4.08 41.66 9.33
C LEU A 977 -3.94 40.98 7.95
N LEU A 978 -4.08 39.66 7.90
CA LEU A 978 -3.89 38.82 6.72
C LEU A 978 -5.24 38.37 6.12
N GLY A 979 -6.32 38.48 6.90
CA GLY A 979 -7.58 37.80 6.59
C GLY A 979 -7.48 36.30 6.87
N GLU A 980 -6.58 35.89 7.76
CA GLU A 980 -6.40 34.49 8.18
C GLU A 980 -7.09 34.24 9.52
N GLN A 981 -7.16 32.98 9.93
CA GLN A 981 -7.83 32.62 11.18
C GLN A 981 -7.07 33.16 12.41
N LEU A 982 -7.84 33.62 13.40
CA LEU A 982 -7.30 34.03 14.69
C LEU A 982 -6.96 32.82 15.56
N ARG A 983 -5.97 32.95 16.44
CA ARG A 983 -5.58 31.92 17.42
C ARG A 983 -5.19 32.56 18.75
N GLY A 984 -5.65 31.96 19.84
CA GLY A 984 -5.20 32.27 21.20
C GLY A 984 -5.73 33.59 21.75
N ILE A 985 -6.93 34.02 21.34
CA ILE A 985 -7.50 35.30 21.79
C ILE A 985 -8.77 35.09 22.62
N ARG A 986 -8.79 35.70 23.80
CA ARG A 986 -9.97 35.86 24.66
C ARG A 986 -10.58 37.24 24.43
N PHE A 987 -11.86 37.28 24.08
CA PHE A 987 -12.64 38.48 23.86
C PHE A 987 -13.65 38.69 24.98
N ASN A 988 -13.51 39.78 25.73
CA ASN A 988 -14.34 40.11 26.89
C ASN A 988 -15.36 41.18 26.51
N ILE A 989 -16.65 40.83 26.61
CA ILE A 989 -17.76 41.78 26.43
C ILE A 989 -17.89 42.56 27.73
N MET A 990 -17.48 43.82 27.70
CA MET A 990 -17.45 44.68 28.89
C MET A 990 -18.83 45.27 29.18
N ASP A 991 -19.52 45.72 28.12
CA ASP A 991 -20.85 46.33 28.21
C ASP A 991 -21.59 46.21 26.87
N VAL A 992 -22.91 46.28 26.90
CA VAL A 992 -23.76 46.29 25.70
C VAL A 992 -24.95 47.21 25.94
N THR A 993 -25.18 48.14 25.01
CA THR A 993 -26.41 48.94 24.94
C THR A 993 -27.29 48.40 23.84
N LEU A 994 -28.56 48.12 24.15
CA LEU A 994 -29.50 47.50 23.24
C LEU A 994 -30.78 48.34 23.11
N HIS A 995 -31.32 48.42 21.90
CA HIS A 995 -32.64 49.02 21.65
C HIS A 995 -33.72 48.23 22.37
N ALA A 996 -34.85 48.82 22.79
CA ALA A 996 -35.90 48.11 23.54
C ALA A 996 -36.64 47.03 22.73
N ASP A 997 -36.89 47.28 21.44
CA ASP A 997 -37.59 46.34 20.55
C ASP A 997 -36.66 45.32 19.88
N ALA A 998 -37.05 44.04 19.90
CA ALA A 998 -36.29 42.94 19.30
C ALA A 998 -36.10 43.08 17.78
N ILE A 999 -37.05 43.73 17.07
CA ILE A 999 -36.97 43.98 15.62
C ILE A 999 -35.72 44.81 15.28
N HIS A 1000 -35.33 45.73 16.17
CA HIS A 1000 -34.15 46.58 16.00
C HIS A 1000 -32.85 45.95 16.53
N ARG A 1001 -32.90 44.68 17.00
CA ARG A 1001 -31.76 43.89 17.51
C ARG A 1001 -31.47 42.64 16.67
N GLY A 1002 -32.05 42.52 15.47
CA GLY A 1002 -31.86 41.34 14.63
C GLY A 1002 -30.42 41.11 14.16
N ALA A 1003 -30.17 39.93 13.59
CA ALA A 1003 -28.86 39.47 13.12
C ALA A 1003 -28.10 40.51 12.26
N GLY A 1004 -28.80 41.17 11.33
CA GLY A 1004 -28.20 42.18 10.43
C GLY A 1004 -27.70 43.44 11.15
N GLN A 1005 -28.12 43.68 12.39
CA GLN A 1005 -27.63 44.79 13.21
C GLN A 1005 -26.48 44.37 14.12
N ILE A 1006 -26.56 43.19 14.73
CA ILE A 1006 -25.60 42.72 15.75
C ILE A 1006 -24.36 42.07 15.11
N MET A 1007 -24.51 41.23 14.08
CA MET A 1007 -23.38 40.49 13.50
C MET A 1007 -22.29 41.43 12.93
N PRO A 1008 -22.62 42.48 12.13
CA PRO A 1008 -21.60 43.39 11.62
C PRO A 1008 -20.92 44.20 12.72
N THR A 1009 -21.67 44.60 13.75
CA THR A 1009 -21.14 45.33 14.92
C THR A 1009 -20.17 44.47 15.71
N MET A 1010 -20.53 43.19 15.95
CA MET A 1010 -19.65 42.25 16.63
C MET A 1010 -18.36 42.03 15.83
N ARG A 1011 -18.45 41.89 14.50
CA ARG A 1011 -17.27 41.76 13.64
C ARG A 1011 -16.35 42.99 13.73
N ARG A 1012 -16.91 44.19 13.60
CA ARG A 1012 -16.13 45.43 13.65
C ARG A 1012 -15.46 45.63 15.00
N VAL A 1013 -16.18 45.43 16.11
CA VAL A 1013 -15.60 45.61 17.45
C VAL A 1013 -14.51 44.57 17.74
N THR A 1014 -14.64 43.35 17.22
CA THR A 1014 -13.60 42.31 17.30
C THR A 1014 -12.31 42.78 16.65
N PHE A 1015 -12.36 43.28 15.41
CA PHE A 1015 -11.17 43.81 14.72
C PHE A 1015 -10.58 45.04 15.43
N ALA A 1016 -11.43 45.96 15.91
CA ALA A 1016 -10.98 47.12 16.66
C ALA A 1016 -10.22 46.70 17.94
N SER A 1017 -10.79 45.77 18.72
CA SER A 1017 -10.17 45.29 19.97
C SER A 1017 -8.83 44.59 19.73
N MET A 1018 -8.72 43.81 18.65
CA MET A 1018 -7.49 43.12 18.28
C MET A 1018 -6.38 44.08 17.84
N LEU A 1019 -6.70 45.09 17.01
CA LEU A 1019 -5.72 46.10 16.58
C LEU A 1019 -5.22 46.96 17.74
N LEU A 1020 -6.01 47.09 18.81
CA LEU A 1020 -5.64 47.79 20.05
C LEU A 1020 -4.82 46.93 21.02
N ALA A 1021 -4.68 45.64 20.75
CA ALA A 1021 -4.06 44.62 21.61
C ALA A 1021 -2.67 44.16 21.09
N GLU A 1022 -1.97 45.03 20.36
CA GLU A 1022 -0.65 44.74 19.76
C GLU A 1022 -0.67 43.44 18.94
N PRO A 1023 -1.30 43.46 17.76
CA PRO A 1023 -1.51 42.26 16.98
C PRO A 1023 -0.18 41.68 16.48
N ARG A 1024 -0.10 40.34 16.40
CA ARG A 1024 1.05 39.57 15.93
C ARG A 1024 0.60 38.51 14.94
N ILE A 1025 1.55 37.99 14.17
CA ILE A 1025 1.35 36.81 13.32
C ILE A 1025 2.11 35.63 13.91
N GLN A 1026 1.52 34.44 13.82
CA GLN A 1026 2.15 33.18 14.22
C GLN A 1026 2.52 32.38 12.98
N GLU A 1027 3.77 31.89 12.95
CA GLU A 1027 4.26 30.94 11.95
C GLU A 1027 4.21 29.51 12.51
N PRO A 1028 3.89 28.50 11.70
CA PRO A 1028 3.92 27.12 12.17
C PRO A 1028 5.37 26.63 12.25
N ILE A 1029 5.66 25.83 13.28
CA ILE A 1029 6.98 25.26 13.55
C ILE A 1029 6.94 23.73 13.39
N PHE A 1030 7.94 23.20 12.71
CA PHE A 1030 8.23 21.77 12.68
C PHE A 1030 9.21 21.38 13.78
N LEU A 1031 8.92 20.29 14.48
CA LEU A 1031 9.92 19.49 15.16
C LEU A 1031 10.63 18.64 14.11
N VAL A 1032 11.91 18.88 13.95
CA VAL A 1032 12.81 18.17 13.04
C VAL A 1032 13.63 17.18 13.85
N GLU A 1033 13.46 15.90 13.57
CA GLU A 1033 14.32 14.84 14.11
C GLU A 1033 15.25 14.36 13.00
N ILE A 1034 16.55 14.40 13.26
CA ILE A 1034 17.58 14.02 12.29
C ILE A 1034 18.45 12.93 12.89
N GLN A 1035 18.49 11.78 12.23
CA GLN A 1035 19.42 10.70 12.57
C GLN A 1035 20.63 10.75 11.66
N CYS A 1036 21.82 10.65 12.26
CA CYS A 1036 23.08 10.74 11.52
C CYS A 1036 24.24 10.09 12.29
N PRO A 1037 25.33 9.69 11.60
CA PRO A 1037 26.58 9.38 12.26
C PRO A 1037 27.28 10.67 12.76
N GLU A 1038 28.16 10.53 13.76
CA GLU A 1038 28.91 11.65 14.36
C GLU A 1038 29.61 12.56 13.33
N SER A 1039 30.13 11.98 12.26
CA SER A 1039 30.84 12.71 11.19
C SER A 1039 29.96 13.72 10.44
N ALA A 1040 28.64 13.55 10.45
CA ALA A 1040 27.70 14.37 9.69
C ALA A 1040 27.07 15.51 10.52
N ILE A 1041 27.26 15.51 11.85
CA ILE A 1041 26.64 16.47 12.79
C ILE A 1041 26.98 17.91 12.44
N GLY A 1042 28.24 18.21 12.11
CA GLY A 1042 28.67 19.56 11.74
C GLY A 1042 27.93 20.12 10.51
N GLY A 1043 27.60 19.25 9.54
CA GLY A 1043 26.79 19.62 8.38
C GLY A 1043 25.34 19.98 8.75
N ILE A 1044 24.77 19.27 9.73
CA ILE A 1044 23.40 19.49 10.21
C ILE A 1044 23.28 20.86 10.89
N TYR A 1045 24.15 21.18 11.84
CA TYR A 1045 24.14 22.46 12.54
C TYR A 1045 24.28 23.65 11.57
N SER A 1046 25.12 23.53 10.54
CA SER A 1046 25.29 24.56 9.51
C SER A 1046 24.00 24.84 8.74
N VAL A 1047 23.28 23.79 8.34
CA VAL A 1047 22.02 23.94 7.58
C VAL A 1047 20.90 24.43 8.50
N LEU A 1048 20.75 23.88 9.71
CA LEU A 1048 19.74 24.32 10.68
C LEU A 1048 19.88 25.80 11.02
N ASN A 1049 21.09 26.26 11.38
CA ASN A 1049 21.33 27.67 11.72
C ASN A 1049 21.01 28.62 10.54
N ARG A 1050 21.29 28.19 9.30
CA ARG A 1050 20.96 28.98 8.11
C ARG A 1050 19.44 29.14 7.92
N LYS A 1051 18.66 28.12 8.32
CA LYS A 1051 17.20 28.04 8.16
C LYS A 1051 16.43 28.46 9.41
N ARG A 1052 17.06 29.24 10.32
CA ARG A 1052 16.47 29.66 11.61
C ARG A 1052 16.07 28.49 12.52
N GLY A 1053 16.71 27.33 12.35
CA GLY A 1053 16.49 26.15 13.19
C GLY A 1053 17.16 26.29 14.56
N GLN A 1054 16.47 25.88 15.61
CA GLN A 1054 16.97 25.89 16.99
C GLN A 1054 17.09 24.46 17.51
N VAL A 1055 18.31 24.03 17.87
CA VAL A 1055 18.55 22.68 18.38
C VAL A 1055 18.10 22.60 19.84
N ILE A 1056 17.27 21.60 20.14
CA ILE A 1056 16.68 21.33 21.46
C ILE A 1056 17.55 20.34 22.22
N SER A 1057 17.88 19.23 21.56
CA SER A 1057 18.61 18.12 22.17
C SER A 1057 19.46 17.38 21.13
N GLU A 1058 20.58 16.86 21.61
CA GLU A 1058 21.48 15.97 20.88
C GLU A 1058 21.77 14.76 21.76
N GLU A 1059 21.36 13.58 21.30
CA GLU A 1059 21.50 12.33 22.07
C GLU A 1059 22.18 11.25 21.24
N GLN A 1060 23.23 10.64 21.80
CA GLN A 1060 23.85 9.46 21.22
C GLN A 1060 23.04 8.21 21.57
N ARG A 1061 22.72 7.38 20.56
CA ARG A 1061 21.98 6.14 20.82
C ARG A 1061 22.91 5.05 21.36
N PRO A 1062 22.68 4.52 22.58
CA PRO A 1062 23.55 3.53 23.19
C PRO A 1062 23.69 2.26 22.33
N GLY A 1063 24.92 1.82 22.10
CA GLY A 1063 25.22 0.60 21.32
C GLY A 1063 25.27 0.81 19.80
N THR A 1064 25.05 2.04 19.31
CA THR A 1064 25.18 2.39 17.89
C THR A 1064 26.01 3.67 17.72
N PRO A 1065 26.69 3.89 16.58
CA PRO A 1065 27.42 5.13 16.31
C PRO A 1065 26.50 6.28 15.85
N LEU A 1066 25.17 6.13 15.98
CA LEU A 1066 24.19 7.09 15.50
C LEU A 1066 23.81 8.10 16.59
N PHE A 1067 23.67 9.35 16.17
CA PHE A 1067 23.17 10.48 16.95
C PHE A 1067 21.79 10.89 16.45
N THR A 1068 20.96 11.30 17.39
CA THR A 1068 19.64 11.89 17.10
C THR A 1068 19.67 13.35 17.53
N VAL A 1069 19.48 14.25 16.56
CA VAL A 1069 19.38 15.70 16.78
C VAL A 1069 17.93 16.12 16.64
N LYS A 1070 17.37 16.77 17.66
CA LYS A 1070 16.03 17.35 17.63
C LYS A 1070 16.12 18.86 17.56
N ALA A 1071 15.39 19.48 16.64
CA ALA A 1071 15.40 20.93 16.44
C ALA A 1071 14.02 21.47 16.07
N TYR A 1072 13.73 22.71 16.47
CA TYR A 1072 12.59 23.47 15.97
C TYR A 1072 12.97 24.21 14.70
N MET A 1073 12.14 24.16 13.66
CA MET A 1073 12.36 24.86 12.39
C MET A 1073 11.06 25.47 11.85
N PRO A 1074 11.03 26.74 11.44
CA PRO A 1074 9.86 27.32 10.79
C PRO A 1074 9.52 26.62 9.47
N VAL A 1075 8.23 26.32 9.24
CA VAL A 1075 7.76 25.62 8.04
C VAL A 1075 8.16 26.37 6.76
N ASN A 1076 8.13 27.70 6.78
CA ASN A 1076 8.50 28.52 5.62
C ASN A 1076 9.97 28.35 5.20
N GLU A 1077 10.85 28.02 6.14
CA GLU A 1077 12.27 27.76 5.87
C GLU A 1077 12.54 26.28 5.54
N SER A 1078 11.56 25.40 5.74
CA SER A 1078 11.69 23.95 5.49
C SER A 1078 11.75 23.58 4.00
N PHE A 1079 11.30 24.45 3.10
CA PHE A 1079 11.28 24.17 1.67
C PHE A 1079 12.70 23.95 1.13
N GLY A 1080 12.91 22.81 0.49
CA GLY A 1080 14.24 22.40 0.00
C GLY A 1080 15.24 22.01 1.10
N PHE A 1081 14.84 21.99 2.38
CA PHE A 1081 15.70 21.64 3.50
C PHE A 1081 16.30 20.23 3.35
N THR A 1082 15.50 19.26 2.93
CA THR A 1082 15.94 17.87 2.73
C THR A 1082 17.08 17.77 1.71
N GLY A 1083 16.99 18.53 0.61
CA GLY A 1083 18.02 18.59 -0.42
C GLY A 1083 19.32 19.23 0.07
N GLU A 1084 19.22 20.38 0.75
CA GLU A 1084 20.37 21.07 1.33
C GLU A 1084 21.06 20.23 2.41
N LEU A 1085 20.28 19.60 3.30
CA LEU A 1085 20.79 18.73 4.34
C LEU A 1085 21.51 17.51 3.76
N ARG A 1086 20.93 16.89 2.72
CA ARG A 1086 21.55 15.75 2.04
C ARG A 1086 22.88 16.13 1.42
N GLN A 1087 22.96 17.29 0.78
CA GLN A 1087 24.20 17.79 0.20
C GLN A 1087 25.26 18.10 1.27
N ALA A 1088 24.87 18.74 2.37
CA ALA A 1088 25.77 19.10 3.46
C ALA A 1088 26.29 17.89 4.26
N THR A 1089 25.55 16.80 4.28
CA THR A 1089 25.87 15.58 5.06
C THR A 1089 26.35 14.41 4.20
N GLY A 1090 26.57 14.63 2.90
CA GLY A 1090 26.98 13.56 1.97
C GLY A 1090 25.95 12.44 1.83
N GLY A 1091 24.68 12.73 2.10
CA GLY A 1091 23.58 11.77 2.04
C GLY A 1091 23.36 10.92 3.29
N GLN A 1092 24.09 11.18 4.38
CA GLN A 1092 24.06 10.35 5.59
C GLN A 1092 23.00 10.76 6.63
N ALA A 1093 22.37 11.93 6.46
CA ALA A 1093 21.34 12.41 7.38
C ALA A 1093 19.94 12.30 6.76
N PHE A 1094 18.99 11.83 7.55
CA PHE A 1094 17.59 11.70 7.17
C PHE A 1094 16.73 12.53 8.13
N PRO A 1095 16.12 13.64 7.67
CA PRO A 1095 15.26 14.45 8.51
C PRO A 1095 13.82 13.94 8.47
N THR A 1096 13.19 13.90 9.62
CA THR A 1096 11.75 13.74 9.78
C THR A 1096 11.19 15.03 10.33
N MET A 1097 10.22 15.64 9.64
CA MET A 1097 9.59 16.90 10.05
C MET A 1097 8.15 16.64 10.46
N ILE A 1098 7.77 17.10 11.65
CA ILE A 1098 6.44 16.90 12.22
C ILE A 1098 5.94 18.25 12.70
N PHE A 1099 4.71 18.61 12.37
CA PHE A 1099 4.08 19.81 12.93
C PHE A 1099 4.00 19.68 14.44
N ASP A 1100 4.56 20.66 15.14
CA ASP A 1100 4.65 20.65 16.60
C ASP A 1100 3.74 21.71 17.22
N HIS A 1101 4.04 22.99 16.98
CA HIS A 1101 3.28 24.11 17.54
C HIS A 1101 3.30 25.35 16.62
N TRP A 1102 2.56 26.37 17.04
CA TRP A 1102 2.56 27.71 16.43
C TRP A 1102 3.45 28.62 17.28
N ASP A 1103 4.38 29.33 16.63
CA ASP A 1103 5.25 30.28 17.31
C ASP A 1103 4.98 31.71 16.83
N THR A 1104 5.10 32.67 17.74
CA THR A 1104 4.79 34.07 17.47
C THR A 1104 6.01 34.74 16.85
N MET A 1105 5.86 35.32 15.67
CA MET A 1105 6.96 35.99 15.00
C MET A 1105 7.35 37.29 15.71
N GLY A 1106 8.66 37.49 15.91
CA GLY A 1106 9.19 38.75 16.42
C GLY A 1106 9.09 39.88 15.39
N GLY A 1107 8.55 41.03 15.81
CA GLY A 1107 8.40 42.24 15.01
C GLY A 1107 6.93 42.66 14.82
N ASP A 1108 6.71 43.94 14.57
CA ASP A 1108 5.36 44.49 14.38
C ASP A 1108 4.84 44.23 12.96
N PRO A 1109 3.75 43.46 12.77
CA PRO A 1109 3.18 43.17 11.45
C PRO A 1109 2.56 44.40 10.76
N THR A 1110 2.35 45.51 11.47
CA THR A 1110 1.85 46.75 10.88
C THR A 1110 2.94 47.60 10.24
N ASP A 1111 4.20 47.40 10.64
CA ASP A 1111 5.36 48.07 10.05
C ASP A 1111 5.97 47.23 8.93
N ALA A 1112 5.83 47.72 7.69
CA ALA A 1112 6.34 47.09 6.48
C ALA A 1112 7.87 46.92 6.44
N SER A 1113 8.63 47.60 7.32
CA SER A 1113 10.08 47.44 7.44
C SER A 1113 10.49 46.12 8.11
N THR A 1114 9.59 45.53 8.90
CA THR A 1114 9.83 44.28 9.61
C THR A 1114 9.53 43.07 8.72
N LYS A 1115 10.14 41.91 9.03
CA LYS A 1115 9.86 40.64 8.32
C LYS A 1115 8.36 40.23 8.41
N PRO A 1116 7.69 40.31 9.58
CA PRO A 1116 6.24 40.15 9.65
C PRO A 1116 5.46 41.12 8.75
N GLY A 1117 5.83 42.40 8.74
CA GLY A 1117 5.13 43.40 7.93
C GLY A 1117 5.30 43.19 6.43
N SER A 1118 6.47 42.76 5.96
CA SER A 1118 6.67 42.42 4.55
C SER A 1118 5.78 41.23 4.12
N ILE A 1119 5.66 40.21 4.97
CA ILE A 1119 4.78 39.05 4.72
C ILE A 1119 3.32 39.49 4.65
N VAL A 1120 2.88 40.35 5.58
CA VAL A 1120 1.52 40.89 5.60
C VAL A 1120 1.23 41.70 4.34
N LEU A 1121 2.15 42.58 3.93
CA LEU A 1121 1.99 43.41 2.74
C LEU A 1121 1.85 42.54 1.47
N GLU A 1122 2.72 41.53 1.29
CA GLU A 1122 2.66 40.61 0.16
C GLU A 1122 1.36 39.80 0.14
N ALA A 1123 0.95 39.26 1.29
CA ALA A 1123 -0.28 38.48 1.41
C ALA A 1123 -1.53 39.33 1.11
N ARG A 1124 -1.59 40.57 1.63
CA ARG A 1124 -2.71 41.50 1.37
C ARG A 1124 -2.78 41.90 -0.08
N LYS A 1125 -1.63 42.19 -0.72
CA LYS A 1125 -1.55 42.47 -2.16
C LYS A 1125 -2.06 41.30 -2.98
N LYS A 1126 -1.65 40.07 -2.65
CA LYS A 1126 -2.10 38.85 -3.32
C LYS A 1126 -3.61 38.63 -3.18
N ARG A 1127 -4.20 38.98 -2.03
CA ARG A 1127 -5.63 38.84 -1.74
C ARG A 1127 -6.49 40.01 -2.28
N GLY A 1128 -5.88 41.03 -2.89
CA GLY A 1128 -6.60 42.22 -3.36
C GLY A 1128 -7.19 43.08 -2.24
N MET A 1129 -6.63 42.99 -1.03
CA MET A 1129 -7.00 43.85 0.11
C MET A 1129 -6.25 45.18 0.03
N LYS A 1130 -6.66 46.19 0.82
CA LYS A 1130 -5.86 47.42 0.97
C LYS A 1130 -4.44 47.05 1.39
N GLU A 1131 -3.42 47.51 0.67
CA GLU A 1131 -2.02 47.08 0.88
C GLU A 1131 -1.56 47.34 2.33
N ASN A 1132 -1.86 48.52 2.86
CA ASN A 1132 -1.59 48.84 4.26
C ASN A 1132 -2.65 48.23 5.17
N VAL A 1133 -2.22 47.78 6.35
CA VAL A 1133 -3.11 47.31 7.41
C VAL A 1133 -3.99 48.48 7.87
N PRO A 1134 -5.32 48.30 7.97
CA PRO A 1134 -6.22 49.33 8.46
C PRO A 1134 -5.93 49.64 9.93
N GLY A 1135 -5.93 50.94 10.28
CA GLY A 1135 -5.85 51.38 11.67
C GLY A 1135 -7.11 50.97 12.46
N TYR A 1136 -7.00 50.94 13.79
CA TYR A 1136 -8.14 50.65 14.66
C TYR A 1136 -9.26 51.69 14.48
N GLU A 1137 -8.94 52.91 14.05
CA GLU A 1137 -9.88 54.00 13.79
C GLU A 1137 -10.90 53.69 12.70
N GLU A 1138 -10.62 52.75 11.78
CA GLU A 1138 -11.58 52.32 10.75
C GLU A 1138 -12.72 51.48 11.34
N PHE A 1139 -12.44 50.75 12.43
CA PHE A 1139 -13.37 49.84 13.07
C PHE A 1139 -13.96 50.38 14.38
N TYR A 1140 -13.24 51.27 15.05
CA TYR A 1140 -13.60 51.89 16.31
C TYR A 1140 -14.55 53.08 16.14
N ASP A 1141 -15.70 53.05 16.78
CA ASP A 1141 -16.65 54.15 16.80
C ASP A 1141 -16.48 55.00 18.08
N LYS A 1142 -16.44 56.33 17.93
CA LYS A 1142 -16.50 57.25 19.09
C LYS A 1142 -17.94 57.41 19.55
N LEU A 1143 -18.13 57.59 20.87
CA LEU A 1143 -19.43 57.80 21.51
C LEU A 1143 -20.19 58.98 20.93
#